data_AF-A0A381LH98-F1
#
_entry.id   AF-A0A381LH98-F1
#
_cell.length_a   1.000
_cell.length_b   1.000
_cell.length_c   1.000
_cell.angle_alpha   90.00
_cell.angle_beta   90.00
_cell.angle_gamma   90.00
#
_symmetry.space_group_name_H-M   'P 1'
#
loop_
_entity.id
_entity.type
_entity.pdbx_description
1 polymer ?
#
loop_
_entity_poly.entity_id
_entity_poly.type
_entity_poly.pdbx_seq_one_letter_code
_entity_poly.pdbx_strand_id
1 'polypeptide(L)'
;MTTPVDRLLTSVLSAYQDVSKPEQYNVLFSNTAQLLATLQNPLNLTLLTSHLLTAPAIWNGMEDLEISLRIISLFNTTASAVQRQNLGRQPDNSVSHSLQHEVGIGCDDWVKAVVRGLNEKSPRWRHVLVLSGVLLGMFNSGEAGISNGLKDTLEHATVTAINLALPQLGSIGIIAADSVVLATNHIFPLLTDITRHYLDYDNLLPFLIRAMTSMEGYQDGKFLAHIDFDMIRGEDQKLEWPSESASFLHVKKLSTKPLVQSMGKLSRLIADAIAHVRLPSKISEASGNLLAFTGSLLERWQRIQFSELSLVEESLQLTLQTKKGTLPTLWQLLKTAMFATIIILQAIMSRTLIDPILSSKTHSPVMASQALLILKNLHFISSRLGSNKLSAYTFINFASIDILTQFPKSTMIFLRSIYPSAAGGVASSFLARNHDLFYLNTVEHFTSCLQVAESEYFIVAVGMPYLLTITSPELREISEAAHSAMLSVFATPHNIDLTAKLVPIYAFKALVQISTPPTPLAANHPLMAETLLEMLNQRALTASTIPLVADENTMTMEDSRAEDGSFSEQVVIILALLDSLPCVSRAILETYLPLSADLITLVSDSSMRNYCRQRFWEMLVGGEMDMEKSLTCVAWWESKGGREKVFFSKDGDVTTANHKHRSHL
;
A
#
# COMPACT_ATOMS: atom_id res chain seq x y z
N MET A 1 -30.23 8.40 -60.03
CA MET A 1 -30.43 9.04 -58.70
C MET A 1 -29.40 8.42 -57.77
N THR A 2 -28.38 9.16 -57.32
CA THR A 2 -27.40 8.66 -56.32
C THR A 2 -28.12 8.38 -55.02
N THR A 3 -27.96 7.20 -54.44
CA THR A 3 -28.60 6.86 -53.16
C THR A 3 -28.06 7.77 -52.05
N PRO A 4 -28.82 8.03 -50.96
CA PRO A 4 -28.32 8.85 -49.84
C PRO A 4 -27.01 8.30 -49.23
N VAL A 5 -26.81 6.98 -49.30
CA VAL A 5 -25.58 6.30 -48.85
C VAL A 5 -24.38 6.66 -49.72
N ASP A 6 -24.55 6.75 -51.04
CA ASP A 6 -23.45 7.10 -51.98
C ASP A 6 -22.94 8.53 -51.76
N ARG A 7 -23.84 9.47 -51.45
CA ARG A 7 -23.48 10.85 -51.13
C ARG A 7 -22.69 10.94 -49.82
N LEU A 8 -23.10 10.17 -48.81
CA LEU A 8 -22.42 10.14 -47.52
C LEU A 8 -21.04 9.47 -47.63
N LEU A 9 -20.92 8.40 -48.42
CA LEU A 9 -19.64 7.75 -48.72
C LEU A 9 -18.65 8.71 -49.40
N THR A 10 -19.11 9.43 -50.43
CA THR A 10 -18.26 10.40 -51.15
C THR A 10 -17.79 11.51 -50.22
N SER A 11 -18.66 12.01 -49.35
CA SER A 11 -18.36 13.04 -48.35
C SER A 11 -17.33 12.57 -47.31
N VAL A 12 -17.47 11.34 -46.81
CA VAL A 12 -16.52 10.76 -45.84
C VAL A 12 -15.15 10.52 -46.48
N LEU A 13 -15.11 10.01 -47.71
CA LEU A 13 -13.85 9.78 -48.42
C LEU A 13 -13.11 11.09 -48.74
N SER A 14 -13.82 12.17 -49.10
CA SER A 14 -13.19 13.48 -49.23
C SER A 14 -12.68 14.01 -47.88
N ALA A 15 -13.47 13.84 -46.82
CA ALA A 15 -13.09 14.28 -45.47
C ALA A 15 -11.88 13.50 -44.89
N TYR A 16 -11.62 12.26 -45.34
CA TYR A 16 -10.40 11.54 -44.98
C TYR A 16 -9.13 12.13 -45.58
N GLN A 17 -9.24 12.86 -46.69
CA GLN A 17 -8.10 13.48 -47.38
C GLN A 17 -7.81 14.89 -46.85
N ASP A 18 -8.82 15.63 -46.42
CA ASP A 18 -8.67 16.99 -45.88
C ASP A 18 -8.33 16.99 -44.39
N VAL A 19 -7.27 17.71 -44.00
CA VAL A 19 -6.88 17.90 -42.59
C VAL A 19 -8.02 18.62 -41.86
N SER A 20 -8.81 17.85 -41.13
CA SER A 20 -10.07 18.28 -40.55
C SER A 20 -9.85 19.16 -39.32
N LYS A 21 -10.74 20.14 -39.08
CA LYS A 21 -10.77 20.89 -37.82
C LYS A 21 -11.23 19.97 -36.67
N PRO A 22 -10.81 20.18 -35.41
CA PRO A 22 -11.16 19.32 -34.27
C PRO A 22 -12.67 19.05 -34.12
N GLU A 23 -13.50 20.05 -34.38
CA GLU A 23 -14.97 19.98 -34.29
C GLU A 23 -15.59 19.04 -35.33
N GLN A 24 -14.92 18.80 -36.46
CA GLN A 24 -15.41 17.94 -37.54
C GLN A 24 -15.11 16.46 -37.30
N TYR A 25 -14.21 16.11 -36.36
CA TYR A 25 -13.92 14.71 -36.06
C TYR A 25 -15.15 13.96 -35.58
N ASN A 26 -15.97 14.54 -34.71
CA ASN A 26 -17.18 13.88 -34.19
C ASN A 26 -18.14 13.52 -35.33
N VAL A 27 -18.32 14.44 -36.28
CA VAL A 27 -19.15 14.21 -37.46
C VAL A 27 -18.53 13.15 -38.38
N LEU A 28 -17.22 13.19 -38.59
CA LEU A 28 -16.50 12.20 -39.40
C LEU A 28 -16.63 10.79 -38.83
N PHE A 29 -16.39 10.61 -37.53
CA PHE A 29 -16.51 9.32 -36.84
C PHE A 29 -17.96 8.83 -36.83
N SER A 30 -18.94 9.71 -36.59
CA SER A 30 -20.37 9.36 -36.63
C SER A 30 -20.81 8.91 -38.03
N ASN A 31 -20.43 9.63 -39.08
CA ASN A 31 -20.75 9.28 -40.47
C ASN A 31 -20.06 7.97 -40.87
N THR A 32 -18.80 7.78 -40.45
CA THR A 32 -18.08 6.51 -40.67
C THR A 32 -18.78 5.35 -39.98
N ALA A 33 -19.24 5.53 -38.73
CA ALA A 33 -19.97 4.51 -37.98
C ALA A 33 -21.27 4.12 -38.70
N GLN A 34 -22.02 5.12 -39.18
CA GLN A 34 -23.24 4.89 -39.93
C GLN A 34 -22.98 4.10 -41.22
N LEU A 35 -21.92 4.41 -41.97
CA LEU A 35 -21.55 3.66 -43.17
C LEU A 35 -21.15 2.23 -42.84
N LEU A 36 -20.30 2.03 -41.83
CA LEU A 36 -19.85 0.70 -41.41
C LEU A 36 -21.03 -0.19 -40.98
N ALA A 37 -22.09 0.38 -40.38
CA ALA A 37 -23.27 -0.37 -39.96
C ALA A 37 -24.31 -0.59 -41.07
N THR A 38 -24.31 0.21 -42.15
CA THR A 38 -25.37 0.18 -43.18
C THR A 38 -24.92 -0.41 -44.52
N LEU A 39 -23.62 -0.39 -44.82
CA LEU A 39 -23.09 -0.94 -46.06
C LEU A 39 -23.28 -2.47 -46.12
N GLN A 40 -24.02 -2.91 -47.14
CA GLN A 40 -24.31 -4.34 -47.35
C GLN A 40 -23.23 -5.05 -48.18
N ASN A 41 -22.45 -4.33 -48.99
CA ASN A 41 -21.41 -4.91 -49.84
C ASN A 41 -20.08 -5.11 -49.06
N PRO A 42 -19.59 -6.36 -48.89
CA PRO A 42 -18.32 -6.65 -48.20
C PRO A 42 -17.10 -5.93 -48.78
N LEU A 43 -17.06 -5.69 -50.09
CA LEU A 43 -15.93 -5.01 -50.73
C LEU A 43 -15.87 -3.53 -50.29
N ASN A 44 -17.03 -2.88 -50.18
CA ASN A 44 -17.10 -1.48 -49.76
C ASN A 44 -16.66 -1.33 -48.30
N LEU A 45 -17.03 -2.28 -47.43
CA LEU A 45 -16.55 -2.33 -46.04
C LEU A 45 -15.03 -2.51 -45.95
N THR A 46 -14.48 -3.42 -46.78
CA THR A 46 -13.04 -3.67 -46.90
C THR A 46 -12.29 -2.40 -47.28
N LEU A 47 -12.77 -1.70 -48.31
CA LEU A 47 -12.17 -0.46 -48.80
C LEU A 47 -12.30 0.67 -47.78
N LEU A 48 -13.47 0.86 -47.17
CA LEU A 48 -13.71 1.90 -46.16
C LEU A 48 -12.78 1.72 -44.95
N THR A 49 -12.61 0.48 -44.48
CA THR A 49 -11.69 0.15 -43.38
C THR A 49 -10.25 0.48 -43.76
N SER A 50 -9.81 0.10 -44.98
CA SER A 50 -8.45 0.41 -45.44
C SER A 50 -8.21 1.93 -45.60
N HIS A 51 -9.19 2.67 -46.11
CA HIS A 51 -9.11 4.13 -46.25
C HIS A 51 -9.08 4.83 -44.89
N LEU A 52 -9.89 4.40 -43.93
CA LEU A 52 -9.86 4.92 -42.55
C LEU A 52 -8.48 4.75 -41.91
N LEU A 53 -7.85 3.59 -42.09
CA LEU A 53 -6.53 3.28 -41.51
C LEU A 53 -5.38 4.03 -42.17
N THR A 54 -5.59 4.62 -43.34
CA THR A 54 -4.60 5.40 -44.09
C THR A 54 -4.93 6.89 -44.16
N ALA A 55 -6.08 7.31 -43.60
CA ALA A 55 -6.60 8.67 -43.67
C ALA A 55 -5.66 9.70 -42.99
N PRO A 56 -5.02 10.61 -43.76
CA PRO A 56 -4.17 11.66 -43.20
C PRO A 56 -4.92 12.55 -42.22
N ALA A 57 -6.20 12.83 -42.47
CA ALA A 57 -7.05 13.65 -41.62
C ALA A 57 -7.12 13.16 -40.17
N ILE A 58 -7.05 11.85 -39.95
CA ILE A 58 -7.18 11.22 -38.63
C ILE A 58 -5.80 11.08 -37.97
N TRP A 59 -4.80 10.65 -38.73
CA TRP A 59 -3.51 10.24 -38.17
C TRP A 59 -2.42 11.30 -38.17
N ASN A 60 -2.58 12.41 -38.90
CA ASN A 60 -1.56 13.48 -38.97
C ASN A 60 -1.89 14.71 -38.09
N GLY A 61 -3.12 14.81 -37.56
CA GLY A 61 -3.61 16.05 -36.92
C GLY A 61 -3.45 16.14 -35.41
N MET A 62 -3.65 15.04 -34.68
CA MET A 62 -3.61 15.00 -33.21
C MET A 62 -2.89 13.73 -32.74
N GLU A 63 -1.78 13.92 -32.04
CA GLU A 63 -0.99 12.86 -31.44
C GLU A 63 -1.53 12.55 -30.02
N ASP A 64 -2.77 12.06 -29.93
CA ASP A 64 -3.43 11.74 -28.65
C ASP A 64 -4.01 10.30 -28.68
N LEU A 65 -3.91 9.63 -27.53
CA LEU A 65 -4.50 8.31 -27.27
C LEU A 65 -6.04 8.34 -27.42
N GLU A 66 -6.66 9.51 -27.33
CA GLU A 66 -8.08 9.70 -27.58
C GLU A 66 -8.51 9.22 -28.97
N ILE A 67 -7.69 9.41 -30.01
CA ILE A 67 -7.99 8.91 -31.37
C ILE A 67 -8.00 7.38 -31.39
N SER A 68 -7.04 6.75 -30.72
CA SER A 68 -6.98 5.29 -30.61
C SER A 68 -8.22 4.73 -29.92
N LEU A 69 -8.69 5.37 -28.83
CA LEU A 69 -9.96 5.03 -28.21
C LEU A 69 -11.17 5.25 -29.11
N ARG A 70 -11.20 6.33 -29.89
CA ARG A 70 -12.30 6.61 -30.82
C ARG A 70 -12.37 5.57 -31.92
N ILE A 71 -11.23 5.09 -32.43
CA ILE A 71 -11.18 3.99 -33.41
C ILE A 71 -11.67 2.68 -32.78
N ILE A 72 -11.22 2.33 -31.58
CA ILE A 72 -11.73 1.14 -30.86
C ILE A 72 -13.25 1.26 -30.66
N SER A 73 -13.71 2.43 -30.19
CA SER A 73 -15.14 2.71 -29.92
C SER A 73 -15.98 2.69 -31.18
N LEU A 74 -15.45 3.18 -32.30
CA LEU A 74 -16.10 3.14 -33.62
C LEU A 74 -16.42 1.69 -33.99
N PHE A 75 -15.41 0.82 -34.02
CA PHE A 75 -15.60 -0.58 -34.42
C PHE A 75 -16.41 -1.37 -33.39
N ASN A 76 -16.27 -1.08 -32.10
CA ASN A 76 -17.11 -1.64 -31.03
C ASN A 76 -18.58 -1.31 -31.26
N THR A 77 -18.91 -0.02 -31.40
CA THR A 77 -20.30 0.44 -31.59
C THR A 77 -20.91 -0.13 -32.86
N THR A 78 -20.17 -0.14 -33.97
CA THR A 78 -20.66 -0.66 -35.25
C THR A 78 -20.85 -2.18 -35.21
N ALA A 79 -19.92 -2.92 -34.61
CA ALA A 79 -20.04 -4.37 -34.47
C ALA A 79 -21.25 -4.74 -33.60
N SER A 80 -21.46 -4.06 -32.47
CA SER A 80 -22.65 -4.26 -31.64
C SER A 80 -23.95 -3.89 -32.37
N ALA A 81 -23.94 -2.85 -33.20
CA ALA A 81 -25.12 -2.47 -34.00
C ALA A 81 -25.47 -3.56 -35.04
N VAL A 82 -24.46 -4.08 -35.75
CA VAL A 82 -24.63 -5.19 -36.71
C VAL A 82 -25.10 -6.46 -35.99
N GLN A 83 -24.56 -6.76 -34.81
CA GLN A 83 -24.99 -7.88 -33.99
C GLN A 83 -26.48 -7.78 -33.62
N ARG A 84 -26.92 -6.62 -33.09
CA ARG A 84 -28.32 -6.39 -32.72
C ARG A 84 -29.27 -6.46 -33.90
N GLN A 85 -28.88 -5.92 -35.05
CA GLN A 85 -29.68 -6.01 -36.28
C GLN A 85 -29.85 -7.45 -36.76
N ASN A 86 -28.85 -8.30 -36.59
CA ASN A 86 -28.93 -9.71 -36.98
C ASN A 86 -29.70 -10.57 -35.95
N LEU A 87 -29.60 -10.26 -34.64
CA LEU A 87 -30.40 -10.92 -33.59
C LEU A 87 -31.91 -10.65 -33.76
N GLY A 88 -32.30 -9.40 -34.07
CA GLY A 88 -33.69 -9.04 -34.34
C GLY A 88 -34.27 -9.60 -35.64
N ARG A 89 -33.48 -10.36 -36.42
CA ARG A 89 -33.89 -11.02 -37.67
C ARG A 89 -34.09 -12.53 -37.51
N GLN A 90 -33.94 -13.11 -36.32
CA GLN A 90 -34.31 -14.51 -36.10
C GLN A 90 -35.83 -14.68 -36.35
N PRO A 91 -36.25 -15.59 -37.23
CA PRO A 91 -37.66 -15.73 -37.58
C PRO A 91 -38.43 -16.36 -36.43
N ASP A 92 -39.50 -15.71 -35.98
CA ASP A 92 -40.58 -16.41 -35.30
C ASP A 92 -41.04 -17.56 -36.22
N ASN A 93 -41.15 -18.77 -35.65
CA ASN A 93 -41.49 -20.01 -36.35
C ASN A 93 -42.95 -20.07 -36.86
N SER A 94 -43.54 -18.92 -37.23
CA SER A 94 -44.91 -18.82 -37.71
C SER A 94 -44.98 -18.08 -39.05
N VAL A 95 -45.06 -18.91 -40.09
CA VAL A 95 -45.77 -18.68 -41.36
C VAL A 95 -45.03 -17.90 -42.46
N SER A 96 -45.01 -18.57 -43.62
CA SER A 96 -45.05 -18.07 -45.01
C SER A 96 -43.74 -17.76 -45.74
N HIS A 97 -43.46 -18.65 -46.70
CA HIS A 97 -42.83 -18.34 -47.97
C HIS A 97 -43.52 -17.16 -48.67
N SER A 98 -42.94 -15.96 -48.61
CA SER A 98 -43.17 -14.91 -49.61
C SER A 98 -42.13 -13.79 -49.47
N LEU A 99 -41.49 -13.50 -50.61
CA LEU A 99 -40.68 -12.32 -50.91
C LEU A 99 -39.29 -12.26 -50.27
N GLN A 100 -38.28 -12.53 -51.10
CA GLN A 100 -36.86 -12.24 -50.90
C GLN A 100 -36.65 -10.72 -50.71
N HIS A 101 -36.93 -10.20 -49.52
CA HIS A 101 -36.55 -8.85 -49.14
C HIS A 101 -35.11 -8.85 -48.61
N GLU A 102 -34.22 -8.17 -49.35
CA GLU A 102 -32.88 -7.66 -48.99
C GLU A 102 -32.21 -8.31 -47.78
N VAL A 103 -31.50 -9.41 -48.02
CA VAL A 103 -30.64 -10.07 -47.03
C VAL A 103 -29.46 -9.14 -46.72
N GLY A 104 -29.55 -8.39 -45.60
CA GLY A 104 -28.43 -7.61 -45.10
C GLY A 104 -27.21 -8.49 -44.76
N ILE A 105 -26.02 -7.90 -44.72
CA ILE A 105 -24.77 -8.63 -44.42
C ILE A 105 -24.83 -9.29 -43.04
N GLY A 106 -24.51 -10.59 -42.98
CA GLY A 106 -24.43 -11.33 -41.72
C GLY A 106 -23.21 -10.90 -40.89
N CYS A 107 -23.24 -11.12 -39.57
CA CYS A 107 -22.14 -10.76 -38.67
C CYS A 107 -20.80 -11.36 -39.12
N ASP A 108 -20.79 -12.64 -39.51
CA ASP A 108 -19.58 -13.34 -39.95
C ASP A 108 -18.97 -12.72 -41.22
N ASP A 109 -19.80 -12.35 -42.20
CA ASP A 109 -19.35 -11.74 -43.44
C ASP A 109 -18.90 -10.28 -43.24
N TRP A 110 -19.56 -9.56 -42.33
CA TRP A 110 -19.16 -8.22 -41.92
C TRP A 110 -17.78 -8.24 -41.26
N VAL A 111 -17.55 -9.15 -40.29
CA VAL A 111 -16.26 -9.29 -39.61
C VAL A 111 -15.17 -9.65 -40.63
N LYS A 112 -15.41 -10.63 -41.51
CA LYS A 112 -14.44 -11.01 -42.56
C LYS A 112 -14.12 -9.84 -43.48
N ALA A 113 -15.10 -9.01 -43.84
CA ALA A 113 -14.89 -7.82 -44.67
C ALA A 113 -14.01 -6.77 -43.99
N VAL A 114 -14.28 -6.48 -42.71
CA VAL A 114 -13.47 -5.53 -41.92
C VAL A 114 -12.04 -6.04 -41.76
N VAL A 115 -11.86 -7.33 -41.41
CA VAL A 115 -10.53 -7.94 -41.26
C VAL A 115 -9.75 -7.93 -42.57
N ARG A 116 -10.40 -8.16 -43.71
CA ARG A 116 -9.75 -8.04 -45.04
C ARG A 116 -9.29 -6.61 -45.36
N GLY A 117 -9.87 -5.60 -44.72
CA GLY A 117 -9.46 -4.20 -44.84
C GLY A 117 -8.11 -3.89 -44.15
N LEU A 118 -7.65 -4.77 -43.27
CA LEU A 118 -6.39 -4.67 -42.52
C LEU A 118 -5.20 -5.09 -43.39
N ASN A 119 -4.94 -4.32 -44.44
CA ASN A 119 -3.89 -4.58 -45.41
C ASN A 119 -2.55 -3.93 -45.03
N GLU A 120 -1.51 -4.26 -45.80
CA GLU A 120 -0.13 -3.80 -45.59
C GLU A 120 0.07 -2.28 -45.76
N LYS A 121 -0.92 -1.56 -46.29
CA LYS A 121 -0.84 -0.10 -46.46
C LYS A 121 -0.88 0.65 -45.13
N SER A 122 -1.31 -0.01 -44.05
CA SER A 122 -1.40 0.57 -42.72
C SER A 122 -0.53 -0.21 -41.72
N PRO A 123 0.08 0.47 -40.74
CA PRO A 123 0.96 -0.17 -39.78
C PRO A 123 0.18 -1.11 -38.84
N ARG A 124 0.84 -2.18 -38.40
CA ARG A 124 0.23 -3.28 -37.63
C ARG A 124 -0.43 -2.83 -36.33
N TRP A 125 0.12 -1.82 -35.65
CA TRP A 125 -0.48 -1.29 -34.42
C TRP A 125 -1.89 -0.72 -34.62
N ARG A 126 -2.21 -0.19 -35.81
CA ARG A 126 -3.57 0.27 -36.13
C ARG A 126 -4.53 -0.89 -36.36
N HIS A 127 -4.03 -2.03 -36.87
CA HIS A 127 -4.82 -3.26 -37.00
C HIS A 127 -5.29 -3.75 -35.64
N VAL A 128 -4.42 -3.67 -34.62
CA VAL A 128 -4.77 -4.02 -33.24
C VAL A 128 -5.98 -3.22 -32.74
N LEU A 129 -6.07 -1.93 -33.03
CA LEU A 129 -7.20 -1.07 -32.63
C LEU A 129 -8.53 -1.53 -33.23
N VAL A 130 -8.52 -1.83 -34.54
CA VAL A 130 -9.72 -2.28 -35.25
C VAL A 130 -10.17 -3.65 -34.75
N LEU A 131 -9.25 -4.61 -34.67
CA LEU A 131 -9.54 -5.96 -34.18
C LEU A 131 -10.06 -5.92 -32.75
N SER A 132 -9.49 -5.06 -31.90
CA SER A 132 -9.95 -4.89 -30.52
C SER A 132 -11.36 -4.33 -30.44
N GLY A 133 -11.69 -3.33 -31.26
CA GLY A 133 -13.05 -2.79 -31.34
C GLY A 133 -14.06 -3.84 -31.81
N VAL A 134 -13.76 -4.59 -32.87
CA VAL A 134 -14.62 -5.67 -33.38
C VAL A 134 -14.85 -6.74 -32.31
N LEU A 135 -13.79 -7.17 -31.62
CA LEU A 135 -13.86 -8.19 -30.56
C LEU A 135 -14.72 -7.69 -29.39
N LEU A 136 -14.50 -6.46 -28.91
CA LEU A 136 -15.35 -5.86 -27.87
C LEU A 136 -16.83 -5.82 -28.29
N GLY A 137 -17.11 -5.35 -29.51
CA GLY A 137 -18.49 -5.15 -29.96
C GLY A 137 -19.27 -6.44 -30.20
N MET A 138 -18.59 -7.52 -30.61
CA MET A 138 -19.22 -8.83 -30.87
C MET A 138 -19.40 -9.69 -29.61
N PHE A 139 -18.62 -9.45 -28.54
CA PHE A 139 -18.59 -10.31 -27.35
C PHE A 139 -19.08 -9.66 -26.06
N ASN A 140 -19.27 -8.34 -25.99
CA ASN A 140 -19.70 -7.67 -24.76
C ASN A 140 -21.20 -7.89 -24.42
N SER A 141 -21.99 -8.47 -25.35
CA SER A 141 -23.45 -8.61 -25.22
C SER A 141 -23.93 -9.92 -24.56
N GLY A 142 -23.05 -10.80 -24.10
CA GLY A 142 -23.40 -12.07 -23.44
C GLY A 142 -23.88 -13.20 -24.38
N GLU A 143 -24.46 -12.85 -25.53
CA GLU A 143 -24.81 -13.79 -26.61
C GLU A 143 -23.78 -13.71 -27.75
N ALA A 144 -23.28 -14.85 -28.22
CA ALA A 144 -22.28 -14.90 -29.28
C ALA A 144 -22.90 -14.48 -30.62
N GLY A 145 -22.55 -13.28 -31.11
CA GLY A 145 -23.05 -12.75 -32.38
C GLY A 145 -22.42 -13.38 -33.63
N ILE A 146 -21.37 -14.17 -33.47
CA ILE A 146 -20.58 -14.79 -34.53
C ILE A 146 -20.29 -16.27 -34.23
N SER A 147 -19.98 -17.05 -35.26
CA SER A 147 -19.64 -18.46 -35.10
C SER A 147 -18.40 -18.69 -34.22
N ASN A 148 -18.38 -19.77 -33.44
CA ASN A 148 -17.25 -20.09 -32.54
C ASN A 148 -15.91 -20.20 -33.30
N GLY A 149 -15.91 -20.78 -34.52
CA GLY A 149 -14.69 -20.83 -35.33
C GLY A 149 -14.19 -19.46 -35.77
N LEU A 150 -15.09 -18.52 -36.07
CA LEU A 150 -14.71 -17.15 -36.38
C LEU A 150 -14.24 -16.38 -35.15
N LYS A 151 -14.82 -16.66 -33.97
CA LYS A 151 -14.34 -16.14 -32.69
C LYS A 151 -12.88 -16.52 -32.45
N ASP A 152 -12.57 -17.81 -32.53
CA ASP A 152 -11.21 -18.31 -32.31
C ASP A 152 -10.24 -17.71 -33.32
N THR A 153 -10.66 -17.61 -34.59
CA THR A 153 -9.88 -16.96 -35.65
C THR A 153 -9.61 -15.48 -35.35
N LEU A 154 -10.60 -14.76 -34.81
CA LEU A 154 -10.47 -13.34 -34.48
C LEU A 154 -9.56 -13.12 -33.26
N GLU A 155 -9.69 -13.95 -32.21
CA GLU A 155 -8.77 -13.91 -31.06
C GLU A 155 -7.33 -14.16 -31.51
N HIS A 156 -7.08 -15.21 -32.29
CA HIS A 156 -5.76 -15.52 -32.83
C HIS A 156 -5.21 -14.42 -33.74
N ALA A 157 -6.05 -13.85 -34.61
CA ALA A 157 -5.67 -12.72 -35.47
C ALA A 157 -5.28 -11.49 -34.64
N THR A 158 -5.99 -11.24 -33.54
CA THR A 158 -5.71 -10.11 -32.64
C THR A 158 -4.37 -10.28 -31.92
N VAL A 159 -4.12 -11.46 -31.35
CA VAL A 159 -2.83 -11.79 -30.71
C VAL A 159 -1.69 -11.73 -31.74
N THR A 160 -1.90 -12.25 -32.94
CA THR A 160 -0.91 -12.19 -34.03
C THR A 160 -0.61 -10.74 -34.42
N ALA A 161 -1.63 -9.89 -34.54
CA ALA A 161 -1.45 -8.48 -34.85
C ALA A 161 -0.67 -7.74 -33.75
N ILE A 162 -0.93 -8.06 -32.46
CA ILE A 162 -0.16 -7.53 -31.33
C ILE A 162 1.30 -7.93 -31.46
N ASN A 163 1.58 -9.23 -31.58
CA ASN A 163 2.96 -9.74 -31.66
C ASN A 163 3.73 -9.17 -32.87
N LEU A 164 3.08 -8.98 -34.01
CA LEU A 164 3.70 -8.36 -35.19
C LEU A 164 3.93 -6.85 -35.02
N ALA A 165 3.14 -6.17 -34.18
CA ALA A 165 3.31 -4.75 -33.91
C ALA A 165 4.49 -4.49 -32.96
N LEU A 166 4.68 -5.34 -31.93
CA LEU A 166 5.64 -5.11 -30.84
C LEU A 166 7.07 -4.73 -31.29
N PRO A 167 7.72 -5.41 -32.26
CA PRO A 167 9.09 -5.09 -32.67
C PRO A 167 9.21 -3.69 -33.31
N GLN A 168 8.14 -3.18 -33.89
CA GLN A 168 8.14 -1.91 -34.62
C GLN A 168 7.84 -0.71 -33.71
N LEU A 169 7.21 -0.94 -32.56
CA LEU A 169 6.74 0.11 -31.65
C LEU A 169 7.85 1.04 -31.14
N GLY A 170 9.07 0.52 -30.96
CA GLY A 170 10.22 1.34 -30.55
C GLY A 170 10.59 2.43 -31.58
N SER A 171 10.34 2.16 -32.87
CA SER A 171 10.71 3.07 -33.98
C SER A 171 9.58 4.01 -34.42
N ILE A 172 8.32 3.59 -34.23
CA ILE A 172 7.15 4.31 -34.75
C ILE A 172 6.74 5.47 -33.82
N GLY A 173 7.00 5.36 -32.52
CA GLY A 173 6.71 6.41 -31.54
C GLY A 173 5.95 5.93 -30.32
N ILE A 174 5.89 6.79 -29.29
CA ILE A 174 5.33 6.47 -27.97
C ILE A 174 3.83 6.18 -28.06
N ILE A 175 3.09 6.98 -28.83
CA ILE A 175 1.63 6.86 -28.95
C ILE A 175 1.20 5.54 -29.57
N ALA A 176 1.92 5.04 -30.58
CA ALA A 176 1.63 3.74 -31.18
C ALA A 176 1.73 2.62 -30.15
N ALA A 177 2.71 2.70 -29.25
CA ALA A 177 2.88 1.71 -28.20
C ALA A 177 1.80 1.80 -27.13
N ASP A 178 1.50 3.01 -26.64
CA ASP A 178 0.44 3.22 -25.64
C ASP A 178 -0.93 2.81 -26.20
N SER A 179 -1.14 2.99 -27.51
CA SER A 179 -2.34 2.54 -28.23
C SER A 179 -2.49 1.02 -28.23
N VAL A 180 -1.39 0.28 -28.48
CA VAL A 180 -1.39 -1.20 -28.41
C VAL A 180 -1.64 -1.67 -26.98
N VAL A 181 -1.01 -1.03 -25.98
CA VAL A 181 -1.22 -1.35 -24.56
C VAL A 181 -2.66 -1.12 -24.14
N LEU A 182 -3.23 0.04 -24.49
CA LEU A 182 -4.62 0.38 -24.23
C LEU A 182 -5.57 -0.66 -24.84
N ALA A 183 -5.38 -0.97 -26.12
CA ALA A 183 -6.20 -1.96 -26.83
C ALA A 183 -6.11 -3.35 -26.17
N THR A 184 -4.88 -3.79 -25.88
CA THR A 184 -4.61 -5.07 -25.20
C THR A 184 -5.28 -5.12 -23.82
N ASN A 185 -5.19 -4.05 -23.03
CA ASN A 185 -5.82 -3.94 -21.72
C ASN A 185 -7.35 -4.09 -21.78
N HIS A 186 -7.99 -3.59 -22.83
CA HIS A 186 -9.44 -3.72 -23.00
C HIS A 186 -9.87 -5.13 -23.43
N ILE A 187 -9.11 -5.79 -24.30
CA ILE A 187 -9.49 -7.11 -24.83
C ILE A 187 -9.00 -8.28 -23.99
N PHE A 188 -7.97 -8.09 -23.16
CA PHE A 188 -7.35 -9.19 -22.42
C PHE A 188 -8.35 -10.03 -21.61
N PRO A 189 -9.35 -9.45 -20.91
CA PRO A 189 -10.38 -10.23 -20.21
C PRO A 189 -11.27 -11.08 -21.13
N LEU A 190 -11.37 -10.73 -22.42
CA LEU A 190 -12.20 -11.42 -23.40
C LEU A 190 -11.49 -12.58 -24.09
N LEU A 191 -10.16 -12.56 -24.12
CA LEU A 191 -9.35 -13.64 -24.69
C LEU A 191 -9.49 -14.91 -23.86
N THR A 192 -9.61 -16.07 -24.53
CA THR A 192 -9.52 -17.38 -23.88
C THR A 192 -8.13 -17.62 -23.29
N ASP A 193 -8.03 -18.47 -22.28
CA ASP A 193 -6.72 -18.77 -21.67
C ASP A 193 -5.74 -19.34 -22.71
N ILE A 194 -6.21 -20.16 -23.65
CA ILE A 194 -5.38 -20.69 -24.74
C ILE A 194 -4.81 -19.55 -25.60
N THR A 195 -5.62 -18.57 -25.99
CA THR A 195 -5.14 -17.48 -26.85
C THR A 195 -4.22 -16.52 -26.12
N ARG A 196 -4.42 -16.29 -24.82
CA ARG A 196 -3.49 -15.51 -23.98
C ARG A 196 -2.07 -16.07 -23.99
N HIS A 197 -1.89 -17.39 -23.98
CA HIS A 197 -0.56 -18.03 -24.01
C HIS A 197 0.25 -17.75 -25.28
N TYR A 198 -0.40 -17.32 -26.37
CA TYR A 198 0.29 -16.97 -27.61
C TYR A 198 0.80 -15.53 -27.65
N LEU A 199 0.50 -14.70 -26.64
CA LEU A 199 1.07 -13.36 -26.55
C LEU A 199 2.58 -13.44 -26.30
N ASP A 200 3.33 -12.60 -27.02
CA ASP A 200 4.77 -12.44 -26.80
C ASP A 200 5.01 -11.55 -25.58
N TYR A 201 4.91 -12.16 -24.40
CA TYR A 201 5.04 -11.46 -23.13
C TYR A 201 6.43 -10.85 -22.90
N ASP A 202 7.49 -11.44 -23.45
CA ASP A 202 8.86 -10.95 -23.32
C ASP A 202 9.02 -9.57 -23.98
N ASN A 203 8.38 -9.37 -25.14
CA ASN A 203 8.38 -8.10 -25.87
C ASN A 203 7.24 -7.16 -25.43
N LEU A 204 6.14 -7.68 -24.87
CA LEU A 204 5.00 -6.89 -24.42
C LEU A 204 5.27 -6.20 -23.07
N LEU A 205 5.91 -6.89 -22.11
CA LEU A 205 6.09 -6.40 -20.74
C LEU A 205 6.76 -5.01 -20.66
N PRO A 206 7.85 -4.71 -21.40
CA PRO A 206 8.48 -3.39 -21.34
C PRO A 206 7.52 -2.25 -21.72
N PHE A 207 6.65 -2.47 -22.72
CA PHE A 207 5.67 -1.47 -23.12
C PHE A 207 4.55 -1.30 -22.10
N LEU A 208 4.11 -2.39 -21.45
CA LEU A 208 3.08 -2.30 -20.40
C LEU A 208 3.58 -1.49 -19.19
N ILE A 209 4.81 -1.76 -18.72
CA ILE A 209 5.42 -1.00 -17.61
C ILE A 209 5.61 0.46 -18.00
N ARG A 210 6.12 0.72 -19.22
CA ARG A 210 6.31 2.08 -19.71
C ARG A 210 4.99 2.84 -19.82
N ALA A 211 3.90 2.20 -20.28
CA ALA A 211 2.60 2.84 -20.40
C ALA A 211 2.10 3.35 -19.04
N MET A 212 2.36 2.61 -17.95
CA MET A 212 2.04 3.03 -16.58
C MET A 212 2.80 4.30 -16.16
N THR A 213 4.05 4.46 -16.57
CA THR A 213 4.90 5.59 -16.14
C THR A 213 4.94 6.76 -17.13
N SER A 214 4.49 6.53 -18.37
CA SER A 214 4.45 7.47 -19.49
C SER A 214 3.62 8.75 -19.22
N MET A 215 3.65 9.68 -20.19
CA MET A 215 2.81 10.89 -20.18
C MET A 215 1.30 10.59 -20.21
N GLU A 216 0.90 9.41 -20.69
CA GLU A 216 -0.48 8.93 -20.69
C GLU A 216 -0.86 8.15 -19.42
N GLY A 217 0.13 7.66 -18.68
CA GLY A 217 0.00 7.05 -17.36
C GLY A 217 0.23 8.04 -16.22
N TYR A 218 1.07 7.69 -15.24
CA TYR A 218 1.35 8.52 -14.06
C TYR A 218 2.44 9.58 -14.26
N GLN A 219 2.97 9.75 -15.48
CA GLN A 219 3.92 10.81 -15.84
C GLN A 219 5.19 10.83 -14.98
N ASP A 220 5.66 9.68 -14.53
CA ASP A 220 6.70 9.53 -13.51
C ASP A 220 6.45 10.29 -12.18
N GLY A 221 5.23 10.79 -11.93
CA GLY A 221 4.93 11.69 -10.80
C GLY A 221 5.06 13.18 -11.11
N LYS A 222 5.31 13.58 -12.37
CA LYS A 222 5.44 15.00 -12.79
C LYS A 222 4.22 15.85 -12.48
N PHE A 223 3.04 15.24 -12.30
CA PHE A 223 1.83 15.96 -11.89
C PHE A 223 1.96 16.64 -10.52
N LEU A 224 2.91 16.24 -9.68
CA LEU A 224 3.20 16.88 -8.39
C LEU A 224 4.04 18.17 -8.52
N ALA A 225 4.82 18.31 -9.60
CA ALA A 225 5.91 19.28 -9.68
C ALA A 225 5.48 20.75 -9.61
N HIS A 226 4.22 21.05 -9.95
CA HIS A 226 3.71 22.42 -10.03
C HIS A 226 2.70 22.76 -8.93
N ILE A 227 2.41 21.83 -8.01
CA ILE A 227 1.41 22.06 -6.95
C ILE A 227 1.85 23.20 -6.03
N ASP A 228 3.14 23.26 -5.65
CA ASP A 228 3.65 24.28 -4.72
C ASP A 228 3.57 25.70 -5.27
N PHE A 229 3.69 25.90 -6.59
CA PHE A 229 3.58 27.22 -7.22
C PHE A 229 2.16 27.80 -7.18
N ASP A 230 1.15 26.93 -7.11
CA ASP A 230 -0.26 27.32 -7.10
C ASP A 230 -0.86 27.35 -5.69
N MET A 231 -0.09 27.00 -4.66
CA MET A 231 -0.54 27.05 -3.27
C MET A 231 -0.48 28.47 -2.73
N ILE A 232 -1.57 28.90 -2.11
CA ILE A 232 -1.76 30.25 -1.58
C ILE A 232 -2.01 30.13 -0.08
N ARG A 233 -1.52 31.09 0.71
CA ARG A 233 -1.94 31.26 2.10
C ARG A 233 -3.05 32.30 2.16
N GLY A 234 -4.23 31.88 2.60
CA GLY A 234 -5.37 32.78 2.81
C GLY A 234 -5.14 33.74 3.98
N GLU A 235 -6.07 34.68 4.18
CA GLU A 235 -6.01 35.66 5.29
C GLU A 235 -5.96 34.99 6.67
N ASP A 236 -6.56 33.80 6.80
CA ASP A 236 -6.54 32.96 8.01
C ASP A 236 -5.20 32.22 8.24
N GLN A 237 -4.15 32.52 7.47
CA GLN A 237 -2.89 31.76 7.38
C GLN A 237 -3.02 30.28 6.99
N LYS A 238 -4.22 29.84 6.61
CA LYS A 238 -4.48 28.49 6.12
C LYS A 238 -3.96 28.31 4.70
N LEU A 239 -3.41 27.14 4.43
CA LEU A 239 -2.97 26.70 3.12
C LEU A 239 -4.18 26.36 2.25
N GLU A 240 -4.22 26.96 1.08
CA GLU A 240 -5.24 26.79 0.07
C GLU A 240 -4.62 26.32 -1.24
N TRP A 241 -5.21 25.27 -1.80
CA TRP A 241 -4.95 24.83 -3.17
C TRP A 241 -6.24 24.96 -3.99
N PRO A 242 -6.40 26.08 -4.74
CA PRO A 242 -7.65 26.41 -5.43
C PRO A 242 -8.03 25.39 -6.51
N SER A 243 -9.33 25.19 -6.73
CA SER A 243 -9.85 24.28 -7.77
C SER A 243 -9.66 24.80 -9.20
N GLU A 244 -9.36 26.10 -9.34
CA GLU A 244 -9.14 26.78 -10.61
C GLU A 244 -7.65 26.77 -11.00
N SER A 245 -6.77 26.31 -10.11
CA SER A 245 -5.33 26.27 -10.33
C SER A 245 -4.94 25.35 -11.49
N ALA A 246 -3.87 25.72 -12.21
CA ALA A 246 -3.39 24.95 -13.36
C ALA A 246 -2.91 23.55 -12.93
N SER A 247 -2.24 23.45 -11.78
CA SER A 247 -1.80 22.19 -11.19
C SER A 247 -2.97 21.28 -10.82
N PHE A 248 -4.05 21.79 -10.22
CA PHE A 248 -5.22 20.96 -9.91
C PHE A 248 -5.97 20.53 -11.18
N LEU A 249 -6.16 21.43 -12.14
CA LEU A 249 -6.76 21.10 -13.44
C LEU A 249 -5.94 20.04 -14.18
N HIS A 250 -4.61 20.08 -14.06
CA HIS A 250 -3.73 19.04 -14.59
C HIS A 250 -3.94 17.68 -13.90
N VAL A 251 -4.01 17.64 -12.57
CA VAL A 251 -4.31 16.41 -11.81
C VAL A 251 -5.69 15.84 -12.18
N LYS A 252 -6.69 16.71 -12.34
CA LYS A 252 -8.04 16.32 -12.77
C LYS A 252 -8.06 15.81 -14.21
N LYS A 253 -7.34 16.45 -15.13
CA LYS A 253 -7.19 15.96 -16.51
C LYS A 253 -6.51 14.60 -16.53
N LEU A 254 -5.46 14.42 -15.72
CA LEU A 254 -4.72 13.17 -15.62
C LEU A 254 -5.60 12.01 -15.12
N SER A 255 -6.43 12.25 -14.09
CA SER A 255 -7.34 11.21 -13.56
C SER A 255 -8.43 10.80 -14.56
N THR A 256 -8.73 11.65 -15.54
CA THR A 256 -9.65 11.32 -16.65
C THR A 256 -9.01 10.58 -17.81
N LYS A 257 -7.67 10.44 -17.84
CA LYS A 257 -7.00 9.74 -18.94
C LYS A 257 -7.37 8.25 -19.00
N PRO A 258 -7.53 7.67 -20.20
CA PRO A 258 -7.98 6.28 -20.37
C PRO A 258 -7.13 5.24 -19.66
N LEU A 259 -5.79 5.37 -19.72
CA LEU A 259 -4.87 4.43 -19.06
C LEU A 259 -4.96 4.54 -17.54
N VAL A 260 -5.10 5.76 -17.00
CA VAL A 260 -5.24 5.99 -15.56
C VAL A 260 -6.55 5.43 -15.04
N GLN A 261 -7.67 5.67 -15.74
CA GLN A 261 -8.98 5.11 -15.39
C GLN A 261 -9.00 3.58 -15.44
N SER A 262 -8.26 2.98 -16.37
CA SER A 262 -8.16 1.53 -16.54
C SER A 262 -6.95 0.90 -15.84
N MET A 263 -6.25 1.64 -14.96
CA MET A 263 -5.00 1.19 -14.34
C MET A 263 -5.15 -0.08 -13.50
N GLY A 264 -6.30 -0.27 -12.85
CA GLY A 264 -6.58 -1.50 -12.11
C GLY A 264 -6.60 -2.76 -13.00
N LYS A 265 -7.03 -2.64 -14.27
CA LYS A 265 -6.96 -3.74 -15.25
C LYS A 265 -5.53 -3.87 -15.80
N LEU A 266 -4.89 -2.74 -16.08
CA LEU A 266 -3.53 -2.71 -16.63
C LEU A 266 -2.52 -3.35 -15.68
N SER A 267 -2.58 -3.04 -14.38
CA SER A 267 -1.72 -3.65 -13.36
C SER A 267 -1.90 -5.17 -13.26
N ARG A 268 -3.12 -5.69 -13.45
CA ARG A 268 -3.37 -7.14 -13.50
C ARG A 268 -2.84 -7.78 -14.79
N LEU A 269 -2.97 -7.09 -15.92
CA LEU A 269 -2.36 -7.52 -17.18
C LEU A 269 -0.82 -7.55 -17.06
N ILE A 270 -0.21 -6.54 -16.43
CA ILE A 270 1.23 -6.54 -16.16
C ILE A 270 1.62 -7.71 -15.25
N ALA A 271 0.85 -7.96 -14.18
CA ALA A 271 1.08 -9.08 -13.28
C ALA A 271 1.00 -10.44 -14.02
N ASP A 272 0.01 -10.61 -14.89
CA ASP A 272 -0.13 -11.78 -15.75
C ASP A 272 1.05 -11.91 -16.73
N ALA A 273 1.47 -10.79 -17.34
CA ALA A 273 2.63 -10.78 -18.21
C ALA A 273 3.90 -11.23 -17.48
N ILE A 274 4.13 -10.74 -16.25
CA ILE A 274 5.26 -11.15 -15.41
C ILE A 274 5.22 -12.64 -15.10
N ALA A 275 4.02 -13.21 -14.90
CA ALA A 275 3.86 -14.64 -14.65
C ALA A 275 4.30 -15.51 -15.86
N HIS A 276 4.13 -15.00 -17.09
CA HIS A 276 4.36 -15.75 -18.34
C HIS A 276 5.62 -15.35 -19.11
N VAL A 277 6.30 -14.27 -18.73
CA VAL A 277 7.62 -13.88 -19.26
C VAL A 277 8.63 -15.01 -19.07
N ARG A 278 9.33 -15.34 -20.15
CA ARG A 278 10.33 -16.42 -20.19
C ARG A 278 11.71 -15.91 -19.83
N LEU A 279 12.00 -14.64 -20.12
CA LEU A 279 13.30 -14.02 -19.87
C LEU A 279 13.33 -13.34 -18.48
N PRO A 280 14.04 -13.88 -17.48
CA PRO A 280 14.08 -13.29 -16.13
C PRO A 280 14.63 -11.87 -16.10
N SER A 281 15.51 -11.52 -17.04
CA SER A 281 16.06 -10.17 -17.18
C SER A 281 14.98 -9.11 -17.39
N LYS A 282 13.88 -9.46 -18.06
CA LYS A 282 12.73 -8.55 -18.27
C LYS A 282 11.96 -8.28 -16.98
N ILE A 283 11.91 -9.26 -16.09
CA ILE A 283 11.33 -9.09 -14.75
C ILE A 283 12.21 -8.16 -13.90
N SER A 284 13.54 -8.35 -13.96
CA SER A 284 14.48 -7.43 -13.29
C SER A 284 14.42 -6.00 -13.85
N GLU A 285 14.28 -5.85 -15.17
CA GLU A 285 14.10 -4.56 -15.84
C GLU A 285 12.79 -3.87 -15.38
N ALA A 286 11.69 -4.63 -15.30
CA ALA A 286 10.41 -4.14 -14.79
C ALA A 286 10.52 -3.67 -13.33
N SER A 287 11.18 -4.45 -12.46
CA SER A 287 11.46 -4.07 -11.07
C SER A 287 12.26 -2.77 -10.99
N GLY A 288 13.34 -2.64 -11.79
CA GLY A 288 14.15 -1.42 -11.85
C GLY A 288 13.36 -0.19 -12.30
N ASN A 289 12.49 -0.35 -13.31
CA ASN A 289 11.62 0.73 -13.79
C ASN A 289 10.60 1.18 -12.72
N LEU A 290 10.02 0.25 -11.96
CA LEU A 290 9.14 0.58 -10.83
C LEU A 290 9.88 1.29 -9.70
N LEU A 291 11.12 0.88 -9.40
CA LEU A 291 11.95 1.56 -8.43
C LEU A 291 12.26 3.00 -8.87
N ALA A 292 12.62 3.21 -10.13
CA ALA A 292 12.86 4.55 -10.69
C ALA A 292 11.60 5.43 -10.64
N PHE A 293 10.45 4.86 -10.99
CA PHE A 293 9.15 5.53 -10.91
C PHE A 293 8.82 5.97 -9.48
N THR A 294 8.87 5.03 -8.52
CA THR A 294 8.52 5.33 -7.13
C THR A 294 9.52 6.26 -6.46
N GLY A 295 10.81 6.18 -6.82
CA GLY A 295 11.82 7.14 -6.38
C GLY A 295 11.53 8.55 -6.90
N SER A 296 11.19 8.68 -8.19
CA SER A 296 10.79 9.96 -8.80
C SER A 296 9.51 10.54 -8.18
N LEU A 297 8.57 9.68 -7.81
CA LEU A 297 7.33 10.07 -7.12
C LEU A 297 7.63 10.61 -5.73
N LEU A 298 8.47 9.92 -4.95
CA LEU A 298 8.88 10.37 -3.61
C LEU A 298 9.66 11.69 -3.67
N GLU A 299 10.63 11.81 -4.58
CA GLU A 299 11.44 13.04 -4.74
C GLU A 299 10.55 14.25 -5.06
N ARG A 300 9.50 14.05 -5.86
CA ARG A 300 8.56 15.13 -6.18
C ARG A 300 7.60 15.42 -5.03
N TRP A 301 7.17 14.40 -4.29
CA TRP A 301 6.39 14.59 -3.06
C TRP A 301 7.17 15.40 -2.02
N GLN A 302 8.46 15.11 -1.83
CA GLN A 302 9.34 15.85 -0.91
C GLN A 302 9.41 17.36 -1.17
N ARG A 303 9.05 17.82 -2.37
CA ARG A 303 9.14 19.23 -2.77
C ARG A 303 7.86 20.03 -2.56
N ILE A 304 6.76 19.39 -2.18
CA ILE A 304 5.48 20.08 -2.00
C ILE A 304 5.16 20.24 -0.50
N GLN A 305 4.56 21.36 -0.11
CA GLN A 305 4.22 21.63 1.29
C GLN A 305 3.31 20.57 1.93
N PHE A 306 2.50 19.84 1.16
CA PHE A 306 1.68 18.73 1.69
C PHE A 306 2.49 17.59 2.29
N SER A 307 3.77 17.46 1.92
CA SER A 307 4.63 16.40 2.47
C SER A 307 4.98 16.59 3.95
N GLU A 308 4.90 17.83 4.44
CA GLU A 308 5.20 18.16 5.83
C GLU A 308 3.98 18.10 6.75
N LEU A 309 2.78 17.91 6.21
CA LEU A 309 1.54 17.94 6.99
C LEU A 309 1.18 16.57 7.58
N SER A 310 1.01 16.53 8.90
CA SER A 310 0.40 15.41 9.61
C SER A 310 -1.12 15.36 9.37
N LEU A 311 -1.78 14.22 9.64
CA LEU A 311 -3.24 14.10 9.52
C LEU A 311 -4.00 15.08 10.44
N VAL A 312 -3.41 15.41 11.59
CA VAL A 312 -3.97 16.38 12.54
C VAL A 312 -3.79 17.80 11.99
N GLU A 313 -2.61 18.12 11.48
CA GLU A 313 -2.32 19.43 10.88
C GLU A 313 -3.13 19.69 9.63
N GLU A 314 -3.38 18.67 8.78
CA GLU A 314 -4.28 18.79 7.63
C GLU A 314 -5.69 19.24 8.04
N SER A 315 -6.12 18.88 9.24
CA SER A 315 -7.45 19.27 9.72
C SER A 315 -7.53 20.73 10.17
N LEU A 316 -6.39 21.32 10.57
CA LEU A 316 -6.28 22.66 11.18
C LEU A 316 -5.76 23.71 10.18
N GLN A 317 -4.77 23.34 9.37
CA GLN A 317 -4.01 24.24 8.51
C GLN A 317 -4.56 24.35 7.08
N LEU A 318 -5.43 23.43 6.64
CA LEU A 318 -6.00 23.45 5.29
C LEU A 318 -7.37 24.15 5.24
N THR A 319 -7.63 24.84 4.13
CA THR A 319 -8.98 25.38 3.84
C THR A 319 -9.99 24.26 3.57
N LEU A 320 -11.28 24.55 3.78
CA LEU A 320 -12.37 23.59 3.56
C LEU A 320 -12.43 23.10 2.10
N GLN A 321 -12.17 24.00 1.14
CA GLN A 321 -12.11 23.70 -0.29
C GLN A 321 -10.98 22.71 -0.59
N THR A 322 -9.80 22.92 -0.03
CA THR A 322 -8.66 22.01 -0.20
C THR A 322 -8.96 20.65 0.41
N LYS A 323 -9.47 20.63 1.65
CA LYS A 323 -9.76 19.41 2.41
C LYS A 323 -10.84 18.54 1.78
N LYS A 324 -11.89 19.14 1.19
CA LYS A 324 -13.02 18.39 0.60
C LYS A 324 -12.97 18.26 -0.91
N GLY A 325 -12.21 19.10 -1.61
CA GLY A 325 -12.18 19.17 -3.07
C GLY A 325 -10.87 18.66 -3.67
N THR A 326 -9.81 19.46 -3.54
CA THR A 326 -8.59 19.26 -4.32
C THR A 326 -7.69 18.13 -3.79
N LEU A 327 -7.44 18.12 -2.48
CA LEU A 327 -6.57 17.14 -1.82
C LEU A 327 -7.09 15.68 -1.93
N PRO A 328 -8.39 15.38 -1.76
CA PRO A 328 -8.91 14.01 -1.94
C PRO A 328 -8.68 13.45 -3.35
N THR A 329 -8.75 14.30 -4.38
CA THR A 329 -8.52 13.91 -5.78
C THR A 329 -7.05 13.51 -6.00
N LEU A 330 -6.12 14.30 -5.44
CA LEU A 330 -4.70 13.99 -5.45
C LEU A 330 -4.41 12.66 -4.73
N TRP A 331 -4.97 12.49 -3.54
CA TRP A 331 -4.82 11.23 -2.80
C TRP A 331 -5.39 10.05 -3.55
N GLN A 332 -6.54 10.19 -4.22
CA GLN A 332 -7.09 9.10 -5.03
C GLN A 332 -6.12 8.69 -6.14
N LEU A 333 -5.49 9.66 -6.82
CA LEU A 333 -4.51 9.37 -7.85
C LEU A 333 -3.28 8.63 -7.27
N LEU A 334 -2.71 9.13 -6.17
CA LEU A 334 -1.59 8.49 -5.46
C LEU A 334 -1.93 7.07 -4.99
N LYS A 335 -3.13 6.86 -4.45
CA LYS A 335 -3.62 5.55 -4.02
C LYS A 335 -3.71 4.59 -5.20
N THR A 336 -4.26 5.01 -6.33
CA THR A 336 -4.34 4.15 -7.52
C THR A 336 -2.95 3.75 -8.03
N ALA A 337 -1.98 4.68 -8.01
CA ALA A 337 -0.60 4.39 -8.39
C ALA A 337 0.07 3.39 -7.42
N MET A 338 -0.14 3.57 -6.11
CA MET A 338 0.34 2.65 -5.09
C MET A 338 -0.24 1.24 -5.29
N PHE A 339 -1.56 1.10 -5.39
CA PHE A 339 -2.18 -0.22 -5.57
C PHE A 339 -1.74 -0.91 -6.86
N ALA A 340 -1.64 -0.16 -7.96
CA ALA A 340 -1.10 -0.70 -9.22
C ALA A 340 0.33 -1.21 -9.04
N THR A 341 1.19 -0.44 -8.38
CA THR A 341 2.59 -0.83 -8.10
C THR A 341 2.65 -2.08 -7.21
N ILE A 342 1.82 -2.17 -6.17
CA ILE A 342 1.77 -3.33 -5.27
C ILE A 342 1.32 -4.60 -6.00
N ILE A 343 0.31 -4.53 -6.86
CA ILE A 343 -0.14 -5.69 -7.67
C ILE A 343 1.00 -6.20 -8.56
N ILE A 344 1.71 -5.29 -9.22
CA ILE A 344 2.81 -5.65 -10.10
C ILE A 344 3.97 -6.24 -9.29
N LEU A 345 4.34 -5.58 -8.19
CA LEU A 345 5.44 -6.00 -7.32
C LEU A 345 5.16 -7.37 -6.67
N GLN A 346 3.89 -7.67 -6.35
CA GLN A 346 3.49 -9.00 -5.89
C GLN A 346 3.82 -10.08 -6.93
N ALA A 347 3.52 -9.84 -8.20
CA ALA A 347 3.86 -10.78 -9.28
C ALA A 347 5.37 -10.94 -9.46
N ILE A 348 6.14 -9.85 -9.36
CA ILE A 348 7.62 -9.87 -9.39
C ILE A 348 8.16 -10.74 -8.26
N MET A 349 7.69 -10.53 -7.03
CA MET A 349 8.17 -11.30 -5.86
C MET A 349 7.77 -12.78 -5.96
N SER A 350 6.54 -13.08 -6.39
CA SER A 350 6.12 -14.46 -6.65
C SER A 350 7.00 -15.15 -7.69
N ARG A 351 7.34 -14.47 -8.79
CA ARG A 351 8.28 -15.02 -9.79
C ARG A 351 9.70 -15.14 -9.26
N THR A 352 10.14 -14.22 -8.40
CA THR A 352 11.46 -14.28 -7.77
C THR A 352 11.63 -15.52 -6.90
N LEU A 353 10.57 -15.97 -6.22
CA LEU A 353 10.58 -17.18 -5.39
C LEU A 353 10.56 -18.48 -6.20
N ILE A 354 9.94 -18.47 -7.39
CA ILE A 354 9.69 -19.68 -8.19
C ILE A 354 10.77 -19.88 -9.27
N ASP A 355 11.26 -18.80 -9.88
CA ASP A 355 12.19 -18.86 -11.00
C ASP A 355 13.62 -19.21 -10.53
N PRO A 356 14.27 -20.26 -11.07
CA PRO A 356 15.62 -20.66 -10.65
C PRO A 356 16.70 -19.58 -10.83
N ILE A 357 16.55 -18.71 -11.82
CA ILE A 357 17.52 -17.65 -12.11
C ILE A 357 17.30 -16.48 -11.16
N LEU A 358 16.04 -16.06 -10.95
CA LEU A 358 15.74 -14.97 -10.02
C LEU A 358 15.99 -15.35 -8.55
N SER A 359 15.70 -16.60 -8.17
CA SER A 359 15.95 -17.12 -6.82
C SER A 359 17.44 -17.36 -6.52
N SER A 360 18.31 -17.26 -7.52
CA SER A 360 19.75 -17.42 -7.34
C SER A 360 20.34 -16.43 -6.32
N LYS A 361 21.44 -16.82 -5.69
CA LYS A 361 22.14 -16.02 -4.66
C LYS A 361 22.60 -14.64 -5.13
N THR A 362 22.71 -14.45 -6.45
CA THR A 362 23.12 -13.17 -7.06
C THR A 362 21.94 -12.24 -7.29
N HIS A 363 20.77 -12.77 -7.69
CA HIS A 363 19.62 -11.96 -8.10
C HIS A 363 18.60 -11.77 -6.97
N SER A 364 18.33 -12.79 -6.16
CA SER A 364 17.30 -12.74 -5.13
C SER A 364 17.51 -11.61 -4.10
N PRO A 365 18.70 -11.37 -3.52
CA PRO A 365 18.87 -10.24 -2.61
C PRO A 365 18.67 -8.89 -3.30
N VAL A 366 19.05 -8.76 -4.59
CA VAL A 366 18.86 -7.52 -5.35
C VAL A 366 17.38 -7.25 -5.56
N MET A 367 16.61 -8.27 -5.99
CA MET A 367 15.16 -8.14 -6.17
C MET A 367 14.45 -7.81 -4.85
N ALA A 368 14.83 -8.47 -3.76
CA ALA A 368 14.28 -8.21 -2.43
C ALA A 368 14.60 -6.78 -1.93
N SER A 369 15.84 -6.31 -2.08
CA SER A 369 16.20 -4.92 -1.74
C SER A 369 15.41 -3.91 -2.58
N GLN A 370 15.26 -4.15 -3.88
CA GLN A 370 14.47 -3.27 -4.74
C GLN A 370 12.99 -3.23 -4.32
N ALA A 371 12.41 -4.37 -3.97
CA ALA A 371 11.03 -4.44 -3.50
C ALA A 371 10.83 -3.62 -2.21
N LEU A 372 11.71 -3.78 -1.21
CA LEU A 372 11.64 -2.99 0.02
C LEU A 372 11.88 -1.49 -0.23
N LEU A 373 12.77 -1.12 -1.15
CA LEU A 373 12.96 0.28 -1.54
C LEU A 373 11.71 0.86 -2.23
N ILE A 374 11.02 0.09 -3.06
CA ILE A 374 9.73 0.50 -3.64
C ILE A 374 8.68 0.71 -2.54
N LEU A 375 8.58 -0.20 -1.56
CA LEU A 375 7.67 -0.05 -0.42
C LEU A 375 8.02 1.20 0.40
N LYS A 376 9.32 1.44 0.67
CA LYS A 376 9.82 2.63 1.35
C LYS A 376 9.42 3.92 0.63
N ASN A 377 9.56 3.95 -0.69
CA ASN A 377 9.20 5.11 -1.50
C ASN A 377 7.70 5.40 -1.52
N LEU A 378 6.86 4.37 -1.34
CA LEU A 378 5.41 4.50 -1.28
C LEU A 378 4.87 4.64 0.15
N HIS A 379 5.74 4.59 1.17
CA HIS A 379 5.30 4.47 2.56
C HIS A 379 4.46 5.66 3.02
N PHE A 380 4.73 6.87 2.52
CA PHE A 380 3.95 8.07 2.82
C PHE A 380 2.48 7.99 2.37
N ILE A 381 2.19 7.13 1.38
CA ILE A 381 0.83 6.84 0.93
C ILE A 381 0.24 5.70 1.77
N SER A 382 1.01 4.64 2.03
CA SER A 382 0.53 3.45 2.72
C SER A 382 0.27 3.67 4.21
N SER A 383 1.05 4.50 4.88
CA SER A 383 0.88 4.81 6.31
C SER A 383 -0.49 5.42 6.59
N ARG A 384 -0.96 6.32 5.72
CA ARG A 384 -2.28 6.96 5.80
C ARG A 384 -3.47 6.02 5.54
N LEU A 385 -3.22 4.86 4.94
CA LEU A 385 -4.26 3.85 4.64
C LEU A 385 -4.33 2.72 5.68
N GLY A 386 -3.25 2.54 6.45
CA GLY A 386 -2.99 1.32 7.23
C GLY A 386 -2.50 0.20 6.32
N SER A 387 -1.18 0.11 6.12
CA SER A 387 -0.50 -0.88 5.25
C SER A 387 -0.79 -2.34 5.64
N ASN A 388 -1.03 -2.61 6.93
CA ASN A 388 -1.28 -3.96 7.46
C ASN A 388 -2.62 -4.57 7.00
N LYS A 389 -3.45 -3.82 6.27
CA LYS A 389 -4.74 -4.29 5.74
C LYS A 389 -4.64 -4.94 4.37
N LEU A 390 -3.51 -4.79 3.67
CA LEU A 390 -3.34 -5.31 2.31
C LEU A 390 -2.43 -6.55 2.31
N SER A 391 -3.01 -7.74 2.14
CA SER A 391 -2.27 -9.02 2.14
C SER A 391 -1.12 -9.07 1.13
N ALA A 392 -1.29 -8.43 -0.04
CA ALA A 392 -0.24 -8.33 -1.05
C ALA A 392 0.97 -7.52 -0.56
N TYR A 393 0.74 -6.42 0.17
CA TYR A 393 1.82 -5.63 0.78
C TYR A 393 2.58 -6.46 1.81
N THR A 394 1.84 -7.13 2.71
CA THR A 394 2.41 -8.00 3.75
C THR A 394 3.26 -9.12 3.15
N PHE A 395 2.76 -9.76 2.09
CA PHE A 395 3.51 -10.79 1.36
C PHE A 395 4.81 -10.24 0.78
N ILE A 396 4.77 -9.12 0.05
CA ILE A 396 5.98 -8.51 -0.55
C ILE A 396 6.99 -8.17 0.54
N ASN A 397 6.53 -7.56 1.64
CA ASN A 397 7.39 -7.11 2.73
C ASN A 397 8.11 -8.30 3.37
N PHE A 398 7.36 -9.28 3.88
CA PHE A 398 7.96 -10.42 4.57
C PHE A 398 8.76 -11.33 3.64
N ALA A 399 8.29 -11.60 2.41
CA ALA A 399 9.07 -12.39 1.45
C ALA A 399 10.42 -11.72 1.14
N SER A 400 10.47 -10.38 1.04
CA SER A 400 11.72 -9.66 0.79
C SER A 400 12.65 -9.69 2.01
N ILE A 401 12.10 -9.54 3.22
CA ILE A 401 12.84 -9.66 4.48
C ILE A 401 13.42 -11.08 4.64
N ASP A 402 12.61 -12.12 4.39
CA ASP A 402 13.01 -13.53 4.48
C ASP A 402 14.14 -13.87 3.48
N ILE A 403 14.12 -13.28 2.28
CA ILE A 403 15.23 -13.41 1.34
C ILE A 403 16.47 -12.72 1.91
N LEU A 404 16.37 -11.46 2.34
CA LEU A 404 17.53 -10.67 2.78
C LEU A 404 18.18 -11.20 4.06
N THR A 405 17.41 -11.70 5.02
CA THR A 405 17.94 -12.30 6.26
C THR A 405 18.94 -13.44 6.00
N GLN A 406 18.84 -14.12 4.85
CA GLN A 406 19.77 -15.16 4.41
C GLN A 406 21.09 -14.61 3.83
N PHE A 407 21.16 -13.30 3.53
CA PHE A 407 22.31 -12.62 2.91
C PHE A 407 22.78 -11.40 3.73
N PRO A 408 23.49 -11.60 4.86
CA PRO A 408 23.88 -10.51 5.76
C PRO A 408 24.57 -9.33 5.07
N LYS A 409 25.49 -9.57 4.13
CA LYS A 409 26.17 -8.50 3.38
C LYS A 409 25.20 -7.62 2.59
N SER A 410 24.19 -8.23 1.96
CA SER A 410 23.18 -7.51 1.19
C SER A 410 22.22 -6.75 2.10
N THR A 411 21.83 -7.34 3.24
CA THR A 411 21.06 -6.66 4.29
C THR A 411 21.77 -5.40 4.76
N MET A 412 23.08 -5.46 4.99
CA MET A 412 23.86 -4.29 5.42
C MET A 412 23.89 -3.18 4.36
N ILE A 413 24.03 -3.53 3.09
CA ILE A 413 23.96 -2.54 1.99
C ILE A 413 22.58 -1.91 1.94
N PHE A 414 21.53 -2.71 2.06
CA PHE A 414 20.14 -2.25 2.07
C PHE A 414 19.87 -1.32 3.26
N LEU A 415 20.18 -1.72 4.50
CA LEU A 415 19.94 -0.89 5.70
C LEU A 415 20.69 0.44 5.63
N ARG A 416 21.92 0.45 5.10
CA ARG A 416 22.65 1.70 4.85
C ARG A 416 21.96 2.60 3.83
N SER A 417 21.34 2.02 2.81
CA SER A 417 20.63 2.79 1.76
C SER A 417 19.35 3.47 2.26
N ILE A 418 18.74 2.95 3.33
CA ILE A 418 17.54 3.51 3.95
C ILE A 418 17.79 4.14 5.32
N TYR A 419 19.06 4.30 5.72
CA TYR A 419 19.44 4.80 7.03
C TYR A 419 18.87 6.21 7.27
N PRO A 420 18.24 6.48 8.43
CA PRO A 420 17.69 7.79 8.77
C PRO A 420 18.72 8.92 8.67
N SER A 421 18.31 10.05 8.09
CA SER A 421 19.18 11.23 7.97
C SER A 421 19.42 11.94 9.31
N ALA A 422 18.48 11.83 10.25
CA ALA A 422 18.54 12.41 11.59
C ALA A 422 18.91 11.39 12.69
N ALA A 423 19.60 10.31 12.34
CA ALA A 423 19.98 9.27 13.30
C ALA A 423 20.71 9.87 14.52
N GLY A 424 20.30 9.46 15.73
CA GLY A 424 20.76 10.03 16.99
C GLY A 424 19.88 11.16 17.56
N GLY A 425 18.84 11.60 16.83
CA GLY A 425 17.84 12.54 17.31
C GLY A 425 16.44 12.23 16.75
N VAL A 426 15.43 12.98 17.21
CA VAL A 426 14.07 12.90 16.65
C VAL A 426 14.00 13.77 15.39
N ALA A 427 13.52 13.19 14.29
CA ALA A 427 13.39 13.91 13.03
C ALA A 427 12.36 15.06 13.12
N SER A 428 12.69 16.23 12.56
CA SER A 428 11.84 17.42 12.63
C SER A 428 10.67 17.38 11.65
N SER A 429 10.94 17.07 10.37
CA SER A 429 9.94 17.00 9.30
C SER A 429 9.03 15.78 9.43
N PHE A 430 7.75 15.93 9.09
CA PHE A 430 6.78 14.82 9.12
C PHE A 430 7.18 13.70 8.15
N LEU A 431 7.68 14.05 6.97
CA LEU A 431 8.09 13.07 5.98
C LEU A 431 9.31 12.26 6.44
N ALA A 432 10.31 12.89 7.06
CA ALA A 432 11.44 12.15 7.63
C ALA A 432 10.98 11.22 8.76
N ARG A 433 10.08 11.68 9.64
CA ARG A 433 9.43 10.84 10.65
C ARG A 433 8.73 9.63 10.02
N ASN A 434 8.03 9.82 8.90
CA ASN A 434 7.42 8.71 8.16
C ASN A 434 8.46 7.73 7.59
N HIS A 435 9.61 8.21 7.12
CA HIS A 435 10.71 7.33 6.70
C HIS A 435 11.35 6.57 7.86
N ASP A 436 11.52 7.22 9.01
CA ASP A 436 12.03 6.59 10.23
C ASP A 436 11.06 5.50 10.73
N LEU A 437 9.74 5.73 10.63
CA LEU A 437 8.73 4.72 10.91
C LEU A 437 8.89 3.48 10.03
N PHE A 438 9.02 3.66 8.71
CA PHE A 438 9.28 2.55 7.80
C PHE A 438 10.57 1.81 8.16
N TYR A 439 11.63 2.56 8.46
CA TYR A 439 12.92 2.02 8.80
C TYR A 439 12.85 1.16 10.07
N LEU A 440 12.26 1.67 11.15
CA LEU A 440 12.13 0.97 12.44
C LEU A 440 11.31 -0.31 12.32
N ASN A 441 10.16 -0.23 11.63
CA ASN A 441 9.31 -1.39 11.34
C ASN A 441 10.01 -2.44 10.45
N THR A 442 11.01 -2.04 9.66
CA THR A 442 11.72 -2.96 8.77
C THR A 442 12.94 -3.57 9.45
N VAL A 443 13.70 -2.76 10.20
CA VAL A 443 14.99 -3.16 10.80
C VAL A 443 14.81 -4.16 11.94
N GLU A 444 13.67 -4.15 12.64
CA GLU A 444 13.37 -5.10 13.73
C GLU A 444 13.51 -6.56 13.29
N HIS A 445 13.19 -6.85 12.02
CA HIS A 445 13.22 -8.19 11.46
C HIS A 445 14.63 -8.69 11.09
N PHE A 446 15.64 -7.80 11.09
CA PHE A 446 17.01 -8.15 10.69
C PHE A 446 17.94 -8.43 11.87
N THR A 447 17.49 -8.25 13.12
CA THR A 447 18.32 -8.44 14.33
C THR A 447 19.08 -9.76 14.39
N SER A 448 18.47 -10.85 13.93
CA SER A 448 19.08 -12.18 13.91
C SER A 448 20.29 -12.30 12.98
N CYS A 449 20.38 -11.47 11.92
CA CYS A 449 21.46 -11.51 10.94
C CYS A 449 22.52 -10.41 11.12
N LEU A 450 22.30 -9.49 12.07
CA LEU A 450 23.21 -8.39 12.40
C LEU A 450 24.19 -8.78 13.52
N GLN A 451 25.43 -8.31 13.43
CA GLN A 451 26.40 -8.38 14.52
C GLN A 451 26.03 -7.38 15.64
N VAL A 452 26.67 -7.51 16.82
CA VAL A 452 26.38 -6.66 17.98
C VAL A 452 26.61 -5.18 17.69
N ALA A 453 27.76 -4.83 17.10
CA ALA A 453 28.09 -3.44 16.73
C ALA A 453 27.13 -2.89 15.65
N GLU A 454 26.62 -3.76 14.78
CA GLU A 454 25.65 -3.40 13.75
C GLU A 454 24.27 -3.17 14.37
N SER A 455 23.86 -4.01 15.33
CA SER A 455 22.61 -3.84 16.09
C SER A 455 22.62 -2.51 16.86
N GLU A 456 23.75 -2.15 17.47
CA GLU A 456 23.93 -0.86 18.15
C GLU A 456 23.81 0.32 17.16
N TYR A 457 24.47 0.23 16.00
CA TYR A 457 24.48 1.29 14.99
C TYR A 457 23.16 1.46 14.24
N PHE A 458 22.55 0.36 13.79
CA PHE A 458 21.35 0.38 12.93
C PHE A 458 20.06 0.48 13.74
N ILE A 459 20.02 -0.01 14.99
CA ILE A 459 18.77 -0.08 15.76
C ILE A 459 18.84 0.84 16.97
N VAL A 460 19.82 0.64 17.87
CA VAL A 460 19.88 1.38 19.14
C VAL A 460 20.03 2.88 18.90
N ALA A 461 20.96 3.29 18.02
CA ALA A 461 21.21 4.69 17.70
C ALA A 461 19.98 5.42 17.11
N VAL A 462 19.09 4.69 16.43
CA VAL A 462 17.89 5.25 15.79
C VAL A 462 16.69 5.20 16.74
N GLY A 463 16.49 4.09 17.45
CA GLY A 463 15.30 3.87 18.30
C GLY A 463 15.35 4.64 19.63
N MET A 464 16.52 4.76 20.26
CA MET A 464 16.65 5.39 21.58
C MET A 464 16.12 6.83 21.65
N PRO A 465 16.41 7.74 20.70
CA PRO A 465 15.85 9.09 20.71
C PRO A 465 14.32 9.16 20.77
N TYR A 466 13.63 8.25 20.06
CA TYR A 466 12.17 8.19 20.03
C TYR A 466 11.53 7.63 21.31
N LEU A 467 12.31 6.91 22.12
CA LEU A 467 11.88 6.34 23.40
C LEU A 467 12.18 7.27 24.59
N LEU A 468 13.23 8.08 24.49
CA LEU A 468 13.62 9.05 25.51
C LEU A 468 12.81 10.35 25.44
N THR A 469 12.15 10.61 24.30
CA THR A 469 11.32 11.79 24.11
C THR A 469 9.93 11.54 24.71
N ILE A 470 9.38 12.52 25.43
CA ILE A 470 8.00 12.47 25.95
C ILE A 470 7.06 12.32 24.75
N THR A 471 6.31 11.22 24.71
CA THR A 471 5.49 10.83 23.56
C THR A 471 4.36 11.83 23.34
N SER A 472 4.48 12.67 22.30
CA SER A 472 3.32 13.38 21.75
C SER A 472 2.43 12.39 20.99
N PRO A 473 1.12 12.63 20.86
CA PRO A 473 0.22 11.72 20.13
C PRO A 473 0.66 11.50 18.67
N GLU A 474 1.39 12.45 18.08
CA GLU A 474 1.95 12.33 16.72
C GLU A 474 3.15 11.38 16.62
N LEU A 475 3.91 11.22 17.70
CA LEU A 475 5.09 10.36 17.74
C LEU A 475 4.78 8.94 18.20
N ARG A 476 3.57 8.69 18.70
CA ARG A 476 3.17 7.40 19.29
C ARG A 476 3.49 6.20 18.40
N GLU A 477 3.08 6.23 17.13
CA GLU A 477 3.29 5.10 16.21
C GLU A 477 4.80 4.83 15.97
N ILE A 478 5.62 5.87 15.93
CA ILE A 478 7.07 5.75 15.75
C ILE A 478 7.74 5.28 17.04
N SER A 479 7.29 5.77 18.19
CA SER A 479 7.75 5.29 19.50
C SER A 479 7.40 3.81 19.71
N GLU A 480 6.23 3.36 19.27
CA GLU A 480 5.85 1.94 19.26
C GLU A 480 6.75 1.12 18.34
N ALA A 481 7.03 1.59 17.12
CA ALA A 481 7.97 0.93 16.20
C ALA A 481 9.40 0.88 16.76
N ALA A 482 9.86 1.98 17.39
CA ALA A 482 11.15 2.03 18.08
C ALA A 482 11.21 1.04 19.24
N HIS A 483 10.10 0.90 19.98
CA HIS A 483 9.97 -0.05 21.06
C HIS A 483 10.09 -1.49 20.54
N SER A 484 9.34 -1.85 19.51
CA SER A 484 9.41 -3.19 18.89
C SER A 484 10.81 -3.51 18.37
N ALA A 485 11.46 -2.55 17.70
CA ALA A 485 12.84 -2.72 17.22
C ALA A 485 13.83 -2.94 18.38
N MET A 486 13.73 -2.20 19.48
CA MET A 486 14.59 -2.39 20.65
C MET A 486 14.33 -3.74 21.34
N LEU A 487 13.07 -4.16 21.47
CA LEU A 487 12.74 -5.48 22.00
C LEU A 487 13.33 -6.60 21.14
N SER A 488 13.35 -6.44 19.82
CA SER A 488 13.97 -7.42 18.93
C SER A 488 15.49 -7.56 19.17
N VAL A 489 16.19 -6.46 19.50
CA VAL A 489 17.61 -6.49 19.90
C VAL A 489 17.76 -7.27 21.21
N PHE A 490 16.89 -7.03 22.19
CA PHE A 490 16.95 -7.68 23.48
C PHE A 490 16.63 -9.18 23.43
N ALA A 491 15.72 -9.57 22.55
CA ALA A 491 15.36 -10.95 22.31
C ALA A 491 16.48 -11.75 21.60
N THR A 492 17.46 -11.07 21.01
CA THR A 492 18.51 -11.69 20.20
C THR A 492 19.66 -12.25 21.09
N PRO A 493 19.95 -13.56 21.05
CA PRO A 493 20.87 -14.20 22.00
C PRO A 493 22.32 -13.71 21.97
N HIS A 494 22.84 -13.23 20.83
CA HIS A 494 24.23 -12.74 20.75
C HIS A 494 24.37 -11.28 21.19
N ASN A 495 23.27 -10.57 21.45
CA ASN A 495 23.28 -9.18 21.91
C ASN A 495 23.27 -9.06 23.45
N ILE A 496 23.49 -10.16 24.20
CA ILE A 496 23.32 -10.19 25.67
C ILE A 496 24.11 -9.09 26.40
N ASP A 497 25.36 -8.84 26.03
CA ASP A 497 26.17 -7.78 26.67
C ASP A 497 25.64 -6.37 26.36
N LEU A 498 25.11 -6.16 25.15
CA LEU A 498 24.49 -4.90 24.74
C LEU A 498 23.15 -4.70 25.46
N THR A 499 22.34 -5.76 25.53
CA THR A 499 21.09 -5.82 26.29
C THR A 499 21.35 -5.49 27.75
N ALA A 500 22.32 -6.12 28.39
CA ALA A 500 22.64 -5.86 29.81
C ALA A 500 22.97 -4.39 30.09
N LYS A 501 23.61 -3.68 29.15
CA LYS A 501 23.93 -2.25 29.25
C LYS A 501 22.71 -1.35 29.07
N LEU A 502 21.82 -1.69 28.13
CA LEU A 502 20.70 -0.82 27.72
C LEU A 502 19.44 -1.05 28.54
N VAL A 503 19.27 -2.26 29.08
CA VAL A 503 18.11 -2.67 29.88
C VAL A 503 17.82 -1.70 31.02
N PRO A 504 18.76 -1.26 31.89
CA PRO A 504 18.46 -0.32 32.97
C PRO A 504 17.86 1.03 32.56
N ILE A 505 17.95 1.39 31.27
CA ILE A 505 17.50 2.67 30.70
C ILE A 505 16.12 2.51 30.00
N TYR A 506 15.62 1.28 29.85
CA TYR A 506 14.44 0.94 29.03
C TYR A 506 13.21 0.51 29.87
N ALA A 507 12.00 0.44 29.29
CA ALA A 507 10.73 0.26 30.00
C ALA A 507 10.62 -1.00 30.89
N PHE A 508 10.40 -0.79 32.20
CA PHE A 508 10.71 -1.74 33.28
C PHE A 508 9.98 -3.10 33.27
N LYS A 509 8.67 -3.13 32.99
CA LYS A 509 7.89 -4.38 33.01
C LYS A 509 8.39 -5.39 31.96
N ALA A 510 8.64 -4.91 30.75
CA ALA A 510 9.20 -5.72 29.68
C ALA A 510 10.61 -6.24 30.02
N LEU A 511 11.41 -5.43 30.71
CA LEU A 511 12.76 -5.81 31.17
C LEU A 511 12.76 -6.98 32.13
N VAL A 512 11.86 -6.96 33.11
CA VAL A 512 11.77 -8.03 34.09
C VAL A 512 11.39 -9.34 33.41
N GLN A 513 10.42 -9.29 32.48
CA GLN A 513 9.98 -10.47 31.73
C GLN A 513 11.10 -11.08 30.85
N ILE A 514 11.90 -10.26 30.17
CA ILE A 514 13.03 -10.78 29.36
C ILE A 514 14.23 -11.20 30.21
N SER A 515 14.33 -10.74 31.45
CA SER A 515 15.42 -11.09 32.39
C SER A 515 15.09 -12.30 33.26
N THR A 516 13.91 -12.91 33.06
CA THR A 516 13.44 -14.08 33.81
C THR A 516 13.46 -15.35 32.95
N PRO A 517 13.70 -16.54 33.53
CA PRO A 517 13.68 -17.80 32.78
C PRO A 517 12.37 -17.99 32.00
N PRO A 518 12.40 -18.56 30.78
CA PRO A 518 13.49 -19.37 30.21
C PRO A 518 14.44 -18.61 29.27
N THR A 519 14.51 -17.28 29.33
CA THR A 519 15.31 -16.51 28.37
C THR A 519 16.82 -16.74 28.51
N PRO A 520 17.61 -16.63 27.41
CA PRO A 520 19.06 -16.78 27.46
C PRO A 520 19.73 -15.69 28.31
N LEU A 521 19.11 -14.51 28.43
CA LEU A 521 19.55 -13.44 29.32
C LEU A 521 19.51 -13.88 30.79
N ALA A 522 18.43 -14.53 31.21
CA ALA A 522 18.29 -15.06 32.57
C ALA A 522 19.30 -16.19 32.88
N ALA A 523 19.69 -16.97 31.87
CA ALA A 523 20.70 -18.02 32.02
C ALA A 523 22.11 -17.45 32.23
N ASN A 524 22.48 -16.39 31.51
CA ASN A 524 23.81 -15.78 31.59
C ASN A 524 23.93 -14.74 32.72
N HIS A 525 22.84 -14.07 33.08
CA HIS A 525 22.79 -13.08 34.16
C HIS A 525 21.61 -13.38 35.13
N PRO A 526 21.74 -14.42 35.97
CA PRO A 526 20.63 -14.90 36.82
C PRO A 526 20.16 -13.88 37.86
N LEU A 527 21.02 -12.93 38.24
CA LEU A 527 20.70 -11.87 39.21
C LEU A 527 20.05 -10.64 38.57
N MET A 528 19.87 -10.61 37.25
CA MET A 528 19.45 -9.40 36.55
C MET A 528 18.02 -8.97 36.88
N ALA A 529 17.08 -9.92 36.92
CA ALA A 529 15.70 -9.64 37.32
C ALA A 529 15.61 -9.09 38.75
N GLU A 530 16.39 -9.66 39.67
CA GLU A 530 16.46 -9.21 41.07
C GLU A 530 17.12 -7.83 41.19
N THR A 531 18.20 -7.59 40.44
CA THR A 531 18.90 -6.28 40.42
C THR A 531 17.98 -5.18 39.91
N LEU A 532 17.18 -5.47 38.87
CA LEU A 532 16.19 -4.53 38.35
C LEU A 532 15.13 -4.20 39.40
N LEU A 533 14.57 -5.21 40.07
CA LEU A 533 13.59 -5.00 41.13
C LEU A 533 14.17 -4.21 42.31
N GLU A 534 15.43 -4.48 42.68
CA GLU A 534 16.12 -3.75 43.73
C GLU A 534 16.35 -2.28 43.35
N MET A 535 16.69 -2.01 42.08
CA MET A 535 16.81 -0.64 41.57
C MET A 535 15.47 0.12 41.67
N LEU A 536 14.33 -0.50 41.33
CA LEU A 536 13.03 0.15 41.54
C LEU A 536 12.69 0.32 43.01
N ASN A 537 12.96 -0.69 43.83
CA ASN A 537 12.70 -0.64 45.26
C ASN A 537 13.45 0.56 45.89
N GLN A 538 14.74 0.70 45.59
CA GLN A 538 15.55 1.83 46.04
C GLN A 538 15.06 3.16 45.46
N ARG A 539 14.72 3.21 44.17
CA ARG A 539 14.20 4.43 43.54
C ARG A 539 12.85 4.85 44.12
N ALA A 540 11.96 3.91 44.42
CA ALA A 540 10.65 4.17 45.04
C ALA A 540 10.79 4.84 46.42
N LEU A 541 11.83 4.49 47.18
CA LEU A 541 12.14 5.11 48.47
C LEU A 541 12.60 6.58 48.34
N THR A 542 13.24 6.93 47.23
CA THR A 542 13.79 8.27 46.99
C THR A 542 12.99 9.14 46.01
N ALA A 543 11.96 8.57 45.37
CA ALA A 543 11.21 9.21 44.29
C ALA A 543 10.31 10.36 44.79
N SER A 544 10.01 11.29 43.89
CA SER A 544 9.12 12.41 44.22
C SER A 544 7.71 11.93 44.57
N THR A 545 7.20 12.44 45.69
CA THR A 545 5.82 12.21 46.15
C THR A 545 4.84 13.25 45.59
N ILE A 546 5.32 14.20 44.78
CA ILE A 546 4.51 15.27 44.19
C ILE A 546 3.72 14.68 43.01
N PRO A 547 2.39 14.90 42.94
CA PRO A 547 1.58 14.47 41.80
C PRO A 547 2.11 15.03 40.48
N LEU A 548 2.26 14.18 39.47
CA LEU A 548 2.61 14.61 38.12
C LEU A 548 1.42 15.41 37.55
N VAL A 549 1.70 16.59 36.99
CA VAL A 549 0.66 17.42 36.36
C VAL A 549 0.16 16.66 35.13
N ALA A 550 -1.11 16.27 35.14
CA ALA A 550 -1.77 15.70 33.97
C ALA A 550 -2.03 16.84 32.97
N ASP A 551 -1.48 16.75 31.77
CA ASP A 551 -1.85 17.62 30.65
C ASP A 551 -3.24 17.18 30.16
N GLU A 552 -4.24 18.06 30.23
CA GLU A 552 -5.68 17.76 30.03
C GLU A 552 -6.05 17.23 28.62
N ASN A 553 -5.10 17.06 27.70
CA ASN A 553 -5.36 16.69 26.30
C ASN A 553 -4.99 15.24 25.92
N THR A 554 -4.66 14.38 26.88
CA THR A 554 -4.21 12.99 26.64
C THR A 554 -5.10 11.96 27.31
N MET A 555 -6.33 11.78 26.83
CA MET A 555 -7.13 10.59 27.16
C MET A 555 -7.43 9.77 25.91
N THR A 556 -6.87 8.56 25.84
CA THR A 556 -7.21 7.53 24.86
C THR A 556 -8.14 6.47 25.47
N MET A 557 -9.03 5.91 24.66
CA MET A 557 -10.14 5.03 25.07
C MET A 557 -9.76 3.66 25.68
N GLU A 558 -8.48 3.32 25.79
CA GLU A 558 -8.02 2.16 26.59
C GLU A 558 -7.66 2.53 28.05
N ASP A 559 -7.58 3.82 28.37
CA ASP A 559 -7.38 4.35 29.73
C ASP A 559 -8.68 4.46 30.53
N SER A 560 -9.77 3.84 30.08
CA SER A 560 -11.09 3.88 30.73
C SER A 560 -11.17 3.09 32.05
N ARG A 561 -10.03 2.73 32.64
CA ARG A 561 -9.89 2.30 34.05
C ARG A 561 -9.14 3.30 34.94
N ALA A 562 -8.62 4.39 34.38
CA ALA A 562 -7.97 5.48 35.09
C ALA A 562 -8.89 6.70 35.14
N GLU A 563 -10.12 6.52 35.62
CA GLU A 563 -10.83 7.63 36.26
C GLU A 563 -10.27 7.73 37.70
N ASP A 564 -9.79 8.92 38.05
CA ASP A 564 -9.23 9.36 39.34
C ASP A 564 -7.72 9.17 39.59
N GLY A 565 -6.95 10.24 39.29
CA GLY A 565 -5.76 10.60 40.07
C GLY A 565 -4.54 11.05 39.26
N SER A 566 -4.02 12.24 39.55
CA SER A 566 -2.65 12.63 39.20
C SER A 566 -1.68 11.78 40.02
N PHE A 567 -1.01 10.79 39.44
CA PHE A 567 -0.07 9.94 40.17
C PHE A 567 1.29 10.64 40.37
N SER A 568 1.95 10.39 41.50
CA SER A 568 3.33 10.83 41.72
C SER A 568 4.33 9.86 41.07
N GLU A 569 5.58 10.31 40.86
CA GLU A 569 6.66 9.45 40.35
C GLU A 569 6.83 8.19 41.23
N GLN A 570 6.76 8.36 42.55
CA GLN A 570 6.81 7.25 43.50
C GLN A 570 5.72 6.20 43.23
N VAL A 571 4.49 6.62 42.96
CA VAL A 571 3.36 5.72 42.73
C VAL A 571 3.48 4.97 41.40
N VAL A 572 3.93 5.66 40.34
CA VAL A 572 4.17 5.02 39.03
C VAL A 572 5.27 3.96 39.14
N ILE A 573 6.34 4.22 39.90
CA ILE A 573 7.42 3.25 40.14
C ILE A 573 6.89 2.05 40.93
N ILE A 574 6.09 2.28 41.96
CA ILE A 574 5.46 1.19 42.74
C ILE A 574 4.58 0.34 41.82
N LEU A 575 3.71 0.95 41.02
CA LEU A 575 2.85 0.22 40.08
C LEU A 575 3.65 -0.60 39.06
N ALA A 576 4.73 -0.04 38.51
CA ALA A 576 5.64 -0.76 37.62
C ALA A 576 6.32 -1.96 38.30
N LEU A 577 6.68 -1.82 39.59
CA LEU A 577 7.21 -2.91 40.39
C LEU A 577 6.15 -4.00 40.58
N LEU A 578 4.92 -3.64 40.96
CA LEU A 578 3.81 -4.59 41.15
C LEU A 578 3.48 -5.38 39.89
N ASP A 579 3.42 -4.68 38.75
CA ASP A 579 3.13 -5.28 37.46
C ASP A 579 4.22 -6.24 36.96
N SER A 580 5.41 -6.18 37.53
CA SER A 580 6.54 -7.03 37.18
C SER A 580 6.65 -8.30 38.03
N LEU A 581 5.98 -8.35 39.20
CA LEU A 581 6.01 -9.50 40.12
C LEU A 581 5.49 -10.82 39.50
N PRO A 582 4.46 -10.85 38.62
CA PRO A 582 4.05 -12.09 37.97
C PRO A 582 5.15 -12.73 37.12
N CYS A 583 6.05 -11.92 36.58
CA CYS A 583 7.09 -12.36 35.65
C CYS A 583 8.28 -13.04 36.33
N VAL A 584 8.53 -12.78 37.63
CA VAL A 584 9.75 -13.25 38.31
C VAL A 584 9.70 -14.70 38.79
N SER A 585 10.86 -15.26 39.12
CA SER A 585 10.96 -16.59 39.72
C SER A 585 10.31 -16.62 41.11
N ARG A 586 9.89 -17.80 41.57
CA ARG A 586 9.25 -17.98 42.87
C ARG A 586 10.11 -17.43 44.03
N ALA A 587 11.42 -17.68 44.01
CA ALA A 587 12.32 -17.23 45.08
C ALA A 587 12.37 -15.70 45.19
N ILE A 588 12.38 -15.01 44.05
CA ILE A 588 12.35 -13.55 43.98
C ILE A 588 10.96 -13.04 44.42
N LEU A 589 9.88 -13.67 43.97
CA LEU A 589 8.52 -13.31 44.35
C LEU A 589 8.30 -13.37 45.87
N GLU A 590 8.76 -14.44 46.53
CA GLU A 590 8.67 -14.58 48.00
C GLU A 590 9.38 -13.43 48.76
N THR A 591 10.46 -12.90 48.17
CA THR A 591 11.25 -11.80 48.75
C THR A 591 10.60 -10.44 48.52
N TYR A 592 10.04 -10.20 47.33
CA TYR A 592 9.53 -8.89 46.95
C TYR A 592 8.06 -8.65 47.31
N LEU A 593 7.25 -9.68 47.60
CA LEU A 593 5.89 -9.52 48.13
C LEU A 593 5.84 -8.63 49.40
N PRO A 594 6.62 -8.89 50.46
CA PRO A 594 6.63 -8.03 51.64
C PRO A 594 7.23 -6.64 51.38
N LEU A 595 8.29 -6.53 50.59
CA LEU A 595 8.92 -5.23 50.26
C LEU A 595 7.95 -4.33 49.50
N SER A 596 7.20 -4.88 48.56
CA SER A 596 6.18 -4.17 47.80
C SER A 596 5.04 -3.68 48.69
N ALA A 597 4.60 -4.50 49.64
CA ALA A 597 3.60 -4.10 50.63
C ALA A 597 4.11 -2.96 51.52
N ASP A 598 5.37 -3.04 51.97
CA ASP A 598 5.99 -1.99 52.78
C ASP A 598 6.09 -0.67 51.98
N LEU A 599 6.44 -0.70 50.68
CA LEU A 599 6.43 0.49 49.81
C LEU A 599 5.04 1.11 49.64
N ILE A 600 3.98 0.31 49.48
CA ILE A 600 2.59 0.81 49.40
C ILE A 600 2.21 1.56 50.69
N THR A 601 2.70 1.11 51.85
CA THR A 601 2.43 1.78 53.13
C THR A 601 3.16 3.12 53.25
N LEU A 602 4.26 3.31 52.52
CA LEU A 602 5.06 4.53 52.53
C LEU A 602 4.43 5.67 51.72
N VAL A 603 3.58 5.36 50.73
CA VAL A 603 2.82 6.38 49.96
C VAL A 603 2.08 7.29 50.94
N SER A 604 2.15 8.61 50.77
CA SER A 604 1.52 9.56 51.72
C SER A 604 0.04 9.77 51.42
N ASP A 605 -0.31 9.95 50.15
CA ASP A 605 -1.69 10.19 49.69
C ASP A 605 -2.58 8.95 49.86
N SER A 606 -3.76 9.11 50.45
CA SER A 606 -4.70 8.01 50.70
C SER A 606 -5.36 7.46 49.43
N SER A 607 -5.62 8.31 48.43
CA SER A 607 -6.23 7.91 47.16
C SER A 607 -5.24 7.07 46.33
N MET A 608 -4.00 7.54 46.18
CA MET A 608 -2.95 6.82 45.45
C MET A 608 -2.56 5.51 46.13
N ARG A 609 -2.54 5.51 47.48
CA ARG A 609 -2.30 4.29 48.27
C ARG A 609 -3.39 3.25 48.03
N ASN A 610 -4.66 3.66 48.01
CA ASN A 610 -5.78 2.75 47.75
C ASN A 610 -5.75 2.21 46.33
N TYR A 611 -5.35 3.01 45.35
CA TYR A 611 -5.12 2.55 43.98
C TYR A 611 -4.02 1.47 43.90
N CYS A 612 -2.88 1.71 44.55
CA CYS A 612 -1.80 0.71 44.63
C CYS A 612 -2.25 -0.58 45.32
N ARG A 613 -3.05 -0.49 46.40
CA ARG A 613 -3.63 -1.65 47.09
C ARG A 613 -4.57 -2.43 46.18
N GLN A 614 -5.41 -1.73 45.42
CA GLN A 614 -6.33 -2.36 44.47
C GLN A 614 -5.54 -3.08 43.38
N ARG A 615 -4.54 -2.44 42.77
CA ARG A 615 -3.72 -3.10 41.75
C ARG A 615 -2.94 -4.28 42.31
N PHE A 616 -2.40 -4.18 43.53
CA PHE A 616 -1.76 -5.29 44.23
C PHE A 616 -2.70 -6.48 44.39
N TRP A 617 -3.94 -6.22 44.81
CA TRP A 617 -4.97 -7.24 44.96
C TRP A 617 -5.38 -7.87 43.62
N GLU A 618 -5.57 -7.04 42.59
CA GLU A 618 -5.88 -7.51 41.23
C GLU A 618 -4.77 -8.39 40.68
N MET A 619 -3.51 -8.07 40.93
CA MET A 619 -2.37 -8.89 40.53
C MET A 619 -2.39 -10.28 41.21
N LEU A 620 -2.77 -10.35 42.50
CA LEU A 620 -2.88 -11.62 43.23
C LEU A 620 -4.03 -12.51 42.73
N VAL A 621 -5.15 -11.90 42.30
CA VAL A 621 -6.40 -12.60 41.96
C VAL A 621 -6.59 -12.80 40.45
N GLY A 622 -5.95 -11.97 39.62
CA GLY A 622 -6.22 -11.82 38.18
C GLY A 622 -5.78 -12.97 37.29
N GLY A 623 -5.21 -14.05 37.84
CA GLY A 623 -4.79 -15.22 37.06
C GLY A 623 -3.54 -15.00 36.20
N GLU A 624 -2.78 -13.93 36.45
CA GLU A 624 -1.55 -13.58 35.72
C GLU A 624 -0.34 -14.47 36.10
N MET A 625 -0.49 -15.37 37.09
CA MET A 625 0.58 -16.20 37.65
C MET A 625 0.35 -17.71 37.41
N ASP A 626 1.43 -18.46 37.31
CA ASP A 626 1.37 -19.93 37.32
C ASP A 626 0.89 -20.48 38.68
N MET A 627 0.56 -21.78 38.71
CA MET A 627 0.00 -22.43 39.90
C MET A 627 0.91 -22.31 41.12
N GLU A 628 2.22 -22.44 40.96
CA GLU A 628 3.18 -22.44 42.07
C GLU A 628 3.36 -21.04 42.67
N LYS A 629 3.44 -20.01 41.83
CA LYS A 629 3.48 -18.60 42.25
C LYS A 629 2.16 -18.17 42.90
N SER A 630 1.03 -18.59 42.33
CA SER A 630 -0.29 -18.31 42.89
C SER A 630 -0.45 -18.90 44.30
N LEU A 631 -0.01 -20.15 44.51
CA LEU A 631 0.01 -20.78 45.84
C LEU A 631 0.91 -20.02 46.82
N THR A 632 2.06 -19.54 46.36
CA THR A 632 2.99 -18.74 47.16
C THR A 632 2.37 -17.41 47.60
N CYS A 633 1.69 -16.73 46.69
CA CYS A 633 0.94 -15.50 46.94
C CYS A 633 -0.20 -15.71 47.94
N VAL A 634 -1.01 -16.77 47.77
CA VAL A 634 -2.10 -17.11 48.71
C VAL A 634 -1.56 -17.46 50.09
N ALA A 635 -0.50 -18.27 50.17
CA ALA A 635 0.14 -18.63 51.43
C ALA A 635 0.69 -17.40 52.16
N TRP A 636 1.29 -16.45 51.43
CA TRP A 636 1.74 -15.19 52.01
C TRP A 636 0.57 -14.31 52.49
N TRP A 637 -0.48 -14.22 51.67
CA TRP A 637 -1.67 -13.40 51.94
C TRP A 637 -2.45 -13.86 53.17
N GLU A 638 -2.72 -15.17 53.29
CA GLU A 638 -3.56 -15.73 54.36
C GLU A 638 -2.76 -16.14 55.61
N SER A 639 -1.55 -16.69 55.44
CA SER A 639 -0.82 -17.35 56.54
C SER A 639 0.43 -16.59 57.01
N LYS A 640 0.95 -15.63 56.23
CA LYS A 640 2.17 -14.86 56.59
C LYS A 640 1.91 -13.37 56.85
N GLY A 641 0.65 -12.99 57.11
CA GLY A 641 0.30 -11.62 57.50
C GLY A 641 0.26 -10.61 56.35
N GLY A 642 0.18 -11.07 55.09
CA GLY A 642 0.20 -10.20 53.91
C GLY A 642 -1.02 -9.28 53.85
N ARG A 643 -2.20 -9.80 54.21
CA ARG A 643 -3.45 -9.03 54.28
C ARG A 643 -3.35 -7.85 55.26
N GLU A 644 -2.80 -8.09 56.44
CA GLU A 644 -2.60 -7.10 57.50
C GLU A 644 -1.62 -6.01 57.06
N LYS A 645 -0.52 -6.41 56.42
CA LYS A 645 0.49 -5.47 55.91
C LYS A 645 -0.05 -4.53 54.83
N VAL A 646 -0.80 -5.04 53.85
CA VAL A 646 -1.28 -4.23 52.72
C VAL A 646 -2.44 -3.32 53.13
N PHE A 647 -3.42 -3.83 53.87
CA PHE A 647 -4.66 -3.10 54.17
C PHE A 647 -4.69 -2.38 55.53
N PHE A 648 -3.98 -2.87 56.56
CA PHE A 648 -4.22 -2.45 57.96
C PHE A 648 -3.02 -1.76 58.65
N SER A 649 -1.87 -1.61 57.99
CA SER A 649 -0.60 -1.18 58.63
C SER A 649 -0.50 0.29 59.10
N LYS A 650 -1.53 1.14 58.97
CA LYS A 650 -1.47 2.56 59.41
C LYS A 650 -2.56 3.02 60.39
N ASP A 651 -3.53 2.18 60.75
CA ASP A 651 -4.62 2.57 61.68
C ASP A 651 -4.41 2.10 63.13
N GLY A 652 -3.26 1.50 63.45
CA GLY A 652 -3.05 0.74 64.69
C GLY A 652 -2.41 1.45 65.88
N ASP A 653 -1.93 2.70 65.75
CA ASP A 653 -0.95 3.24 66.72
C ASP A 653 -1.45 4.38 67.63
N VAL A 654 -2.77 4.56 67.81
CA VAL A 654 -3.32 5.64 68.67
C VAL A 654 -4.24 5.19 69.81
N THR A 655 -4.65 3.92 69.93
CA THR A 655 -5.71 3.55 70.91
C THR A 655 -5.47 2.28 71.72
N THR A 656 -4.24 2.02 72.17
CA THR A 656 -3.98 0.93 73.15
C THR A 656 -3.23 1.38 74.41
N ALA A 657 -3.48 2.60 74.89
CA ALA A 657 -2.97 3.06 76.19
C ALA A 657 -4.01 3.19 77.32
N ASN A 658 -5.32 3.06 77.06
CA ASN A 658 -6.34 3.25 78.11
C ASN A 658 -7.55 2.34 77.91
N HIS A 659 -7.49 1.07 78.33
CA HIS A 659 -8.68 0.30 78.76
C HIS A 659 -8.34 -1.04 79.44
N LYS A 660 -7.33 -1.06 80.31
CA LYS A 660 -7.13 -2.15 81.30
C LYS A 660 -7.50 -1.68 82.72
N HIS A 661 -8.69 -1.11 82.89
CA HIS A 661 -9.31 -0.96 84.20
C HIS A 661 -10.84 -0.89 84.07
N ARG A 662 -11.46 -2.06 83.92
CA ARG A 662 -12.76 -2.42 84.54
C ARG A 662 -13.12 -3.86 84.18
N SER A 663 -12.86 -4.75 85.13
CA SER A 663 -13.32 -6.12 85.21
C SER A 663 -14.73 -6.21 85.83
N HIS A 664 -15.46 -7.27 85.49
CA HIS A 664 -16.67 -7.79 86.15
C HIS A 664 -18.00 -7.03 85.95
N LEU A 665 -18.78 -7.46 84.96
CA LEU A 665 -20.10 -8.13 85.09
C LEU A 665 -20.66 -8.45 83.70
#